data_AF-I5C9L2-F1
#
_entry.id   AF-I5C9L2-F1
#
_cell.length_a   1.000
_cell.length_b   1.000
_cell.length_c   1.000
_cell.angle_alpha   90.00
_cell.angle_beta   90.00
_cell.angle_gamma   90.00
#
_symmetry.space_group_name_H-M   'P 1'
#
loop_
_entity.id
_entity.type
_entity.pdbx_description
1 polymer ?
#
loop_
_entity_poly.entity_id
_entity_poly.type
_entity_poly.pdbx_seq_one_letter_code
_entity_poly.pdbx_strand_id
1 'polypeptide(L)'
;MPRPRLRYAFPIQLLLLHLRKNLLLLALWLLLFLIIFERFGGILGIPFLFLDPEYLNAVSFQSFFILGIALALFTMGFHMTTYILDGAKFKFLAVIERPFLQFCVNNGLIPLIFYLLYCVQFIRFQYQNLPESPLTPWVHFLGFGLGSLLTFILFFVYFGFTNKHFFILFADEVERRLKKTKIPRANILRQYKDRKRERYRVTHFLSWGWRWEPVRSDLRDFESGKLLRVFDQNHLNLVLIQVGLFTLLFLLGFLREVPLLQIPAAASGLLMLTVLMMAVGALSFWLREWTTLAVVGILLLFNFASKTQWLNRPHEAFGLDYGLPPKVYNLAAIAEASQEADLRADREDTEQILNRWRAQYPADSPPPLLIVTTSGGGQRAALWTFHLLQQLETLAPGQFMANTRLITGASGGLVGAAYFKALYQAHLEDPLAFPLLETRYREKIAADNLNPIIFTLLVNDILIRRQHFEYGGKRYLKDRGFAFEQQLNKNTEGLLDVPLHHFREGELRAELPLLPINPLITNDGRKLIISSSPMGYLGASSAVLAGSGVSEKVQGVSFTRFFADYGAEELRFSSALRMAATFPYVTPNIQLPTLPRMETMDAGLSDNFGIQDALRFVATFQDWIEANTSGVVLLTIRDSEKVEEIEETVSRGLLQKFFTPLRGVLVNWDNVQTLHNEALLNYMREQMPFPIERVPFEYAASSYLKDRNPSGTYSADELEVQRASLNWRLTSREKLSIINNLNRPENQQSLSRFKAIMAAWPAPDPEAGAIRLTQLRQEE
;
A
#
# COMPACT_ATOMS: atom_id res chain seq x y z
N MET A 1 -32.00 41.86 -25.74
CA MET A 1 -31.04 41.69 -24.62
C MET A 1 -29.62 41.77 -25.18
N PRO A 2 -28.70 42.55 -24.59
CA PRO A 2 -27.30 42.54 -25.05
C PRO A 2 -26.68 41.17 -24.77
N ARG A 3 -25.96 40.60 -25.75
CA ARG A 3 -25.24 39.32 -25.59
C ARG A 3 -24.26 39.43 -24.41
N PRO A 4 -24.16 38.40 -23.54
CA PRO A 4 -23.25 38.43 -22.41
C PRO A 4 -21.81 38.55 -22.93
N ARG A 5 -21.08 39.59 -22.50
CA ARG A 5 -19.63 39.62 -22.68
C ARG A 5 -19.05 38.56 -21.75
N LEU A 6 -18.77 37.37 -22.29
CA LEU A 6 -18.30 36.18 -21.56
C LEU A 6 -17.18 36.50 -20.56
N ARG A 7 -16.23 37.38 -20.92
CA ARG A 7 -15.14 37.80 -20.03
C ARG A 7 -15.60 38.40 -18.69
N TYR A 8 -16.78 39.02 -18.62
CA TYR A 8 -17.35 39.63 -17.41
C TYR A 8 -18.52 38.80 -16.83
N ALA A 9 -18.67 37.54 -17.24
CA ALA A 9 -19.60 36.60 -16.64
C ALA A 9 -19.07 36.15 -15.27
N PHE A 10 -19.96 35.97 -14.31
CA PHE A 10 -19.59 35.62 -12.95
C PHE A 10 -18.75 34.33 -12.83
N PRO A 11 -19.07 33.23 -13.55
CA PRO A 11 -18.25 32.01 -13.49
C PRO A 11 -16.80 32.22 -13.95
N ILE A 12 -16.60 33.01 -15.01
CA ILE A 12 -15.28 33.30 -15.56
C ILE A 12 -14.48 34.21 -14.61
N GLN A 13 -15.15 35.19 -13.99
CA GLN A 13 -14.52 36.05 -12.99
C GLN A 13 -14.09 35.27 -11.75
N LEU A 14 -14.88 34.28 -11.31
CA LEU A 14 -14.49 33.37 -10.22
C LEU A 14 -13.30 32.49 -10.59
N LEU A 15 -13.30 31.90 -11.80
CA LEU A 15 -12.15 31.11 -12.28
C LEU A 15 -10.85 31.93 -12.26
N LEU A 16 -10.88 33.13 -12.83
CA LEU A 16 -9.72 34.03 -12.84
C LEU A 16 -9.29 34.44 -11.43
N LEU A 17 -10.25 34.60 -10.50
CA LEU A 17 -9.97 34.88 -9.11
C LEU A 17 -9.25 33.70 -8.43
N HIS A 18 -9.67 32.46 -8.66
CA HIS A 18 -9.00 31.30 -8.09
C HIS A 18 -7.57 31.14 -8.60
N LEU A 19 -7.36 31.31 -9.91
CA LEU A 19 -6.03 31.27 -10.53
C LEU A 19 -5.09 32.36 -9.98
N ARG A 20 -5.63 33.46 -9.47
CA ARG A 20 -4.83 34.56 -8.92
C ARG A 20 -4.60 34.45 -7.41
N LYS A 21 -5.60 34.01 -6.64
CA LYS A 21 -5.59 34.13 -5.16
C LYS A 21 -5.76 32.82 -4.41
N ASN A 22 -6.29 31.77 -5.03
CA ASN A 22 -6.63 30.51 -4.34
C ASN A 22 -5.79 29.32 -4.84
N LEU A 23 -4.50 29.55 -5.14
CA LEU A 23 -3.61 28.54 -5.71
C LEU A 23 -3.50 27.27 -4.86
N LEU A 24 -3.49 27.41 -3.52
CA LEU A 24 -3.46 26.25 -2.61
C LEU A 24 -4.73 25.39 -2.72
N LEU A 25 -5.90 26.01 -2.88
CA LEU A 25 -7.16 25.27 -3.06
C LEU A 25 -7.21 24.59 -4.43
N LEU A 26 -6.67 25.25 -5.46
CA LEU A 26 -6.55 24.69 -6.80
C LEU A 26 -5.54 23.54 -6.87
N ALA A 27 -4.49 23.56 -6.06
CA ALA A 27 -3.52 22.46 -5.99
C ALA A 27 -4.19 21.14 -5.55
N LEU A 28 -5.19 21.20 -4.66
CA LEU A 28 -5.96 20.02 -4.24
C LEU A 28 -6.79 19.45 -5.41
N TRP A 29 -7.41 20.31 -6.23
CA TRP A 29 -8.10 19.87 -7.44
C TRP A 29 -7.13 19.33 -8.49
N LEU A 30 -5.99 19.98 -8.68
CA LEU A 30 -4.94 19.52 -9.59
C LEU A 30 -4.44 18.13 -9.21
N LEU A 31 -4.23 17.87 -7.91
CA LEU A 31 -3.88 16.54 -7.41
C LEU A 31 -4.93 15.49 -7.81
N LEU A 32 -6.22 15.79 -7.62
CA LEU A 32 -7.30 14.88 -8.03
C LEU A 32 -7.32 14.64 -9.55
N PHE A 33 -7.10 15.69 -10.36
CA PHE A 33 -6.97 15.54 -11.82
C PHE A 33 -5.80 14.61 -12.18
N LEU A 34 -4.63 14.82 -11.56
CA LEU A 34 -3.46 13.98 -11.80
C LEU A 34 -3.72 12.51 -11.40
N ILE A 35 -4.50 12.26 -10.35
CA ILE A 35 -4.89 10.91 -9.93
C ILE A 35 -5.80 10.25 -10.97
N ILE A 36 -6.90 10.88 -11.40
CA ILE A 36 -7.86 10.27 -12.35
C ILE A 36 -7.29 10.08 -13.77
N PHE A 37 -6.24 10.82 -14.11
CA PHE A 37 -5.47 10.67 -15.35
C PHE A 37 -4.24 9.77 -15.20
N GLU A 38 -4.09 9.07 -14.07
CA GLU A 38 -2.98 8.15 -13.78
C GLU A 38 -1.59 8.80 -13.87
N ARG A 39 -1.51 10.13 -13.75
CA ARG A 39 -0.26 10.92 -13.75
C ARG A 39 0.36 11.03 -12.36
N PHE A 40 -0.35 10.61 -11.31
CA PHE A 40 0.13 10.58 -9.94
C PHE A 40 -0.20 9.24 -9.28
N GLY A 41 0.82 8.58 -8.72
CA GLY A 41 0.64 7.35 -7.94
C GLY A 41 0.23 6.11 -8.74
N GLY A 42 0.46 6.08 -10.06
CA GLY A 42 0.10 4.95 -10.93
C GLY A 42 0.75 3.62 -10.51
N ILE A 43 2.08 3.62 -10.30
CA ILE A 43 2.83 2.45 -9.81
C ILE A 43 2.28 1.95 -8.46
N LEU A 44 1.80 2.87 -7.61
CA LEU A 44 1.23 2.57 -6.30
C LEU A 44 -0.27 2.23 -6.35
N GLY A 45 -0.90 2.22 -7.53
CA GLY A 45 -2.33 1.95 -7.73
C GLY A 45 -3.29 2.96 -7.08
N ILE A 46 -2.83 4.18 -6.75
CA ILE A 46 -3.69 5.24 -6.19
C ILE A 46 -4.90 5.55 -7.10
N PRO A 47 -4.77 5.65 -8.44
CA PRO A 47 -5.91 5.87 -9.32
C PRO A 47 -7.02 4.82 -9.17
N PHE A 48 -6.66 3.56 -8.92
CA PHE A 48 -7.62 2.45 -8.79
C PHE A 48 -8.44 2.54 -7.50
N LEU A 49 -7.94 3.22 -6.47
CA LEU A 49 -8.74 3.55 -5.28
C LEU A 49 -9.96 4.42 -5.63
N PHE A 50 -9.85 5.27 -6.67
CA PHE A 50 -10.92 6.16 -7.13
C PHE A 50 -11.76 5.54 -8.25
N LEU A 51 -11.14 4.85 -9.20
CA LEU A 51 -11.84 4.28 -10.37
C LEU A 51 -12.52 2.95 -10.06
N ASP A 52 -12.14 2.30 -8.97
CA ASP A 52 -12.60 0.98 -8.55
C ASP A 52 -12.64 0.87 -7.01
N PRO A 53 -13.29 1.77 -6.25
CA PRO A 53 -13.33 1.72 -4.80
C PRO A 53 -13.85 0.38 -4.27
N GLU A 54 -13.15 -0.20 -3.30
CA GLU A 54 -13.60 -1.39 -2.58
C GLU A 54 -14.21 -1.03 -1.23
N TYR A 55 -15.30 -1.73 -0.89
CA TYR A 55 -15.95 -1.67 0.40
C TYR A 55 -16.45 -3.08 0.78
N LEU A 56 -16.12 -3.54 1.98
CA LEU A 56 -16.40 -4.92 2.42
C LEU A 56 -15.85 -5.98 1.45
N ASN A 57 -14.61 -5.79 0.97
CA ASN A 57 -13.89 -6.66 0.03
C ASN A 57 -14.58 -6.83 -1.34
N ALA A 58 -15.46 -5.90 -1.71
CA ALA A 58 -16.12 -5.91 -3.01
C ALA A 58 -16.18 -4.50 -3.62
N VAL A 59 -16.06 -4.44 -4.95
CA VAL A 59 -16.45 -3.26 -5.72
C VAL A 59 -17.95 -3.37 -5.96
N SER A 60 -18.73 -2.41 -5.47
CA SER A 60 -20.18 -2.53 -5.42
C SER A 60 -20.88 -1.19 -5.55
N PHE A 61 -22.20 -1.22 -5.65
CA PHE A 61 -23.02 -0.02 -5.57
C PHE A 61 -22.68 0.81 -4.31
N GLN A 62 -22.50 0.16 -3.16
CA GLN A 62 -22.21 0.83 -1.89
C GLN A 62 -20.85 1.51 -1.90
N SER A 63 -19.81 0.89 -2.47
CA SER A 63 -18.48 1.50 -2.53
C SER A 63 -18.49 2.80 -3.33
N PHE A 64 -19.15 2.79 -4.49
CA PHE A 64 -19.33 3.97 -5.32
C PHE A 64 -20.27 5.02 -4.70
N PHE A 65 -21.32 4.59 -4.02
CA PHE A 65 -22.23 5.48 -3.30
C PHE A 65 -21.50 6.30 -2.25
N ILE A 66 -20.65 5.66 -1.43
CA ILE A 66 -19.84 6.34 -0.41
C ILE A 66 -18.82 7.28 -1.08
N LEU A 67 -18.19 6.85 -2.18
CA LEU A 67 -17.27 7.71 -2.94
C LEU A 67 -17.98 8.96 -3.49
N GLY A 68 -19.21 8.82 -3.99
CA GLY A 68 -20.05 9.93 -4.44
C GLY A 68 -20.36 10.93 -3.32
N ILE A 69 -20.71 10.42 -2.12
CA ILE A 69 -20.88 11.26 -0.92
C ILE A 69 -19.60 12.04 -0.61
N ALA A 70 -18.45 11.37 -0.58
CA ALA A 70 -17.18 11.99 -0.22
C ALA A 70 -16.75 13.07 -1.24
N LEU A 71 -16.95 12.84 -2.53
CA LEU A 71 -16.63 13.83 -3.57
C LEU A 71 -17.58 15.03 -3.52
N ALA A 72 -18.86 14.80 -3.22
CA ALA A 72 -19.83 15.88 -3.03
C ALA A 72 -19.49 16.72 -1.77
N LEU A 73 -19.05 16.08 -0.68
CA LEU A 73 -18.56 16.77 0.52
C LEU A 73 -17.33 17.63 0.21
N PHE A 74 -16.36 17.10 -0.55
CA PHE A 74 -15.20 17.84 -1.00
C PHE A 74 -15.57 19.05 -1.86
N THR A 75 -16.49 18.85 -2.81
CA THR A 75 -17.00 19.90 -3.69
C THR A 75 -17.72 21.01 -2.91
N MET A 76 -18.56 20.62 -1.95
CA MET A 76 -19.22 21.58 -1.05
C MET A 76 -18.21 22.29 -0.15
N GLY A 77 -17.20 21.58 0.35
CA GLY A 77 -16.06 22.16 1.08
C GLY A 77 -15.38 23.28 0.29
N PHE A 78 -15.14 23.05 -1.00
CA PHE A 78 -14.61 24.05 -1.92
C PHE A 78 -15.54 25.26 -2.06
N HIS A 79 -16.83 25.04 -2.36
CA HIS A 79 -17.80 26.11 -2.50
C HIS A 79 -17.94 26.96 -1.24
N MET A 80 -18.02 26.33 -0.07
CA MET A 80 -18.16 27.05 1.19
C MET A 80 -16.90 27.84 1.53
N THR A 81 -15.73 27.24 1.33
CA THR A 81 -14.44 27.90 1.60
C THR A 81 -14.26 29.12 0.71
N THR A 82 -14.50 28.99 -0.61
CA THR A 82 -14.34 30.12 -1.54
C THR A 82 -15.45 31.16 -1.37
N TYR A 83 -16.67 30.78 -1.03
CA TYR A 83 -17.73 31.75 -0.71
C TYR A 83 -17.34 32.65 0.47
N ILE A 84 -16.66 32.09 1.47
CA ILE A 84 -16.19 32.81 2.66
C ILE A 84 -15.02 33.75 2.34
N LEU A 85 -14.06 33.29 1.53
CA LEU A 85 -12.90 34.09 1.16
C LEU A 85 -13.23 35.19 0.15
N ASP A 86 -14.11 34.89 -0.81
CA ASP A 86 -14.31 35.68 -2.01
C ASP A 86 -15.73 36.24 -2.18
N GLY A 87 -16.76 35.64 -1.57
CA GLY A 87 -18.15 36.04 -1.76
C GLY A 87 -18.41 37.52 -1.45
N ALA A 88 -17.76 38.06 -0.41
CA ALA A 88 -17.87 39.46 -0.03
C ALA A 88 -17.29 40.44 -1.07
N LYS A 89 -16.47 39.98 -2.02
CA LYS A 89 -15.94 40.80 -3.13
C LYS A 89 -17.01 41.11 -4.18
N PHE A 90 -18.08 40.32 -4.22
CA PHE A 90 -19.15 40.41 -5.19
C PHE A 90 -20.43 40.95 -4.56
N LYS A 91 -20.53 42.28 -4.45
CA LYS A 91 -21.63 42.97 -3.76
C LYS A 91 -23.04 42.55 -4.20
N PHE A 92 -23.21 42.24 -5.49
CA PHE A 92 -24.50 41.87 -6.05
C PHE A 92 -25.08 40.58 -5.44
N LEU A 93 -24.24 39.69 -4.90
CA LEU A 93 -24.70 38.48 -4.22
C LEU A 93 -25.58 38.81 -3.00
N ALA A 94 -25.32 39.91 -2.29
CA ALA A 94 -26.05 40.23 -1.07
C ALA A 94 -27.52 40.62 -1.29
N VAL A 95 -27.94 40.84 -2.53
CA VAL A 95 -29.30 41.28 -2.88
C VAL A 95 -30.06 40.22 -3.67
N ILE A 96 -29.40 39.12 -4.05
CA ILE A 96 -30.02 38.02 -4.77
C ILE A 96 -30.59 37.01 -3.77
N GLU A 97 -31.75 36.44 -4.11
CA GLU A 97 -32.32 35.31 -3.37
C GLU A 97 -31.38 34.10 -3.37
N ARG A 98 -31.18 33.50 -2.19
CA ARG A 98 -30.33 32.31 -2.01
C ARG A 98 -28.90 32.54 -2.53
N PRO A 99 -28.16 33.50 -1.95
CA PRO A 99 -26.86 33.94 -2.46
C PRO A 99 -25.81 32.83 -2.54
N PHE A 100 -25.82 31.91 -1.57
CA PHE A 100 -24.91 30.78 -1.56
C PHE A 100 -25.18 29.79 -2.70
N LEU A 101 -26.44 29.46 -2.97
CA LEU A 101 -26.81 28.57 -4.09
C LEU A 101 -26.38 29.18 -5.43
N GLN A 102 -26.64 30.48 -5.62
CA GLN A 102 -26.21 31.23 -6.80
C GLN A 102 -24.69 31.22 -6.94
N PHE A 103 -23.97 31.40 -5.83
CA PHE A 103 -22.52 31.29 -5.82
C PHE A 103 -22.06 29.88 -6.23
N CYS A 104 -22.63 28.81 -5.68
CA CYS A 104 -22.26 27.44 -6.02
C CYS A 104 -22.41 27.15 -7.52
N VAL A 105 -23.55 27.53 -8.12
CA VAL A 105 -23.80 27.34 -9.55
C VAL A 105 -22.73 28.03 -10.41
N ASN A 106 -22.35 29.26 -10.04
CA ASN A 106 -21.34 30.01 -10.80
C ASN A 106 -19.90 29.59 -10.47
N ASN A 107 -19.64 29.09 -9.26
CA ASN A 107 -18.36 28.54 -8.82
C ASN A 107 -18.18 27.06 -9.23
N GLY A 108 -19.15 26.49 -9.97
CA GLY A 108 -19.22 25.07 -10.30
C GLY A 108 -18.32 24.64 -11.45
N LEU A 109 -17.64 25.55 -12.15
CA LEU A 109 -16.89 25.21 -13.37
C LEU A 109 -15.80 24.15 -13.14
N ILE A 110 -14.95 24.32 -12.12
CA ILE A 110 -13.88 23.37 -11.81
C ILE A 110 -14.44 22.02 -11.33
N PRO A 111 -15.35 21.97 -10.32
CA PRO A 111 -15.99 20.73 -9.93
C PRO A 111 -16.72 20.02 -11.07
N LEU A 112 -17.46 20.76 -11.91
CA LEU A 112 -18.20 20.19 -13.03
C LEU A 112 -17.26 19.52 -14.05
N ILE A 113 -16.18 20.21 -14.43
CA ILE A 113 -15.15 19.64 -15.31
C ILE A 113 -14.55 18.37 -14.68
N PHE A 114 -14.26 18.40 -13.38
CA PHE A 114 -13.76 17.22 -12.68
C PHE A 114 -14.76 16.06 -12.69
N TYR A 115 -16.04 16.28 -12.34
CA TYR A 115 -17.08 15.26 -12.35
C TYR A 115 -17.25 14.64 -13.75
N LEU A 116 -17.28 15.46 -14.80
CA LEU A 116 -17.39 14.98 -16.18
C LEU A 116 -16.20 14.11 -16.58
N LEU A 117 -14.98 14.59 -16.32
CA LEU A 117 -13.76 13.85 -16.64
C LEU A 117 -13.62 12.58 -15.80
N TYR A 118 -13.96 12.64 -14.51
CA TYR A 118 -14.02 11.48 -13.63
C TYR A 118 -14.99 10.44 -14.17
N CYS A 119 -16.23 10.81 -14.53
CA CYS A 119 -17.21 9.87 -15.08
C CYS A 119 -16.72 9.22 -16.38
N VAL A 120 -16.07 9.98 -17.26
CA VAL A 120 -15.49 9.44 -18.51
C VAL A 120 -14.39 8.43 -18.19
N GLN A 121 -13.45 8.79 -17.31
CA GLN A 121 -12.34 7.92 -16.92
C GLN A 121 -12.83 6.67 -16.18
N PHE A 122 -13.80 6.82 -15.29
CA PHE A 122 -14.47 5.75 -14.54
C PHE A 122 -15.15 4.75 -15.48
N ILE A 123 -16.01 5.20 -16.40
CA ILE A 123 -16.70 4.29 -17.35
C ILE A 123 -15.66 3.58 -18.22
N ARG A 124 -14.68 4.32 -18.74
CA ARG A 124 -13.59 3.74 -19.56
C ARG A 124 -12.83 2.67 -18.78
N PHE A 125 -12.51 2.92 -17.52
CA PHE A 125 -11.77 2.01 -16.66
C PHE A 125 -12.60 0.76 -16.32
N GLN A 126 -13.86 0.93 -15.91
CA GLN A 126 -14.73 -0.19 -15.53
C GLN A 126 -14.95 -1.18 -16.68
N TYR A 127 -15.13 -0.71 -17.92
CA TYR A 127 -15.20 -1.61 -19.08
C TYR A 127 -13.88 -2.32 -19.38
N GLN A 128 -12.75 -1.66 -19.11
CA GLN A 128 -11.43 -2.28 -19.24
C GLN A 128 -11.14 -3.30 -18.13
N ASN A 129 -11.77 -3.15 -16.96
CA ASN A 129 -11.56 -4.02 -15.80
C ASN A 129 -12.32 -5.37 -15.86
N LEU A 130 -12.85 -5.73 -17.03
CA LEU A 130 -13.56 -6.99 -17.30
C LEU A 130 -14.69 -7.27 -16.29
N PRO A 131 -15.76 -6.44 -16.29
CA PRO A 131 -16.86 -6.62 -15.36
C PRO A 131 -17.61 -7.93 -15.64
N GLU A 132 -18.08 -8.59 -14.59
CA GLU A 132 -18.85 -9.85 -14.69
C GLU A 132 -20.09 -9.72 -15.57
N SER A 133 -20.71 -8.54 -15.58
CA SER A 133 -21.86 -8.20 -16.42
C SER A 133 -21.66 -6.85 -17.12
N PRO A 134 -22.10 -6.70 -18.38
CA PRO A 134 -22.10 -5.42 -19.09
C PRO A 134 -22.89 -4.30 -18.38
N LEU A 135 -23.80 -4.67 -17.47
CA LEU A 135 -24.59 -3.73 -16.67
C LEU A 135 -23.88 -3.24 -15.41
N THR A 136 -22.86 -3.94 -14.93
CA THR A 136 -22.16 -3.61 -13.67
C THR A 136 -21.60 -2.18 -13.66
N PRO A 137 -20.94 -1.65 -14.72
CA PRO A 137 -20.49 -0.26 -14.74
C PRO A 137 -21.61 0.76 -14.57
N TRP A 138 -22.83 0.48 -15.05
CA TRP A 138 -23.99 1.35 -14.90
C TRP A 138 -24.56 1.31 -13.48
N VAL A 139 -24.55 0.15 -12.82
CA VAL A 139 -24.91 0.05 -11.40
C VAL A 139 -23.94 0.86 -10.53
N HIS A 140 -22.64 0.77 -10.81
CA HIS A 140 -21.61 1.56 -10.16
C HIS A 140 -21.79 3.07 -10.41
N PHE A 141 -22.08 3.46 -11.67
CA PHE A 141 -22.40 4.84 -12.03
C PHE A 141 -23.62 5.39 -11.26
N LEU A 142 -24.69 4.59 -11.16
CA LEU A 142 -25.88 4.94 -10.41
C LEU A 142 -25.58 5.11 -8.92
N GLY A 143 -24.78 4.22 -8.33
CA GLY A 143 -24.33 4.35 -6.94
C GLY A 143 -23.62 5.67 -6.68
N PHE A 144 -22.59 5.97 -7.48
CA PHE A 144 -21.85 7.23 -7.40
C PHE A 144 -22.74 8.47 -7.62
N GLY A 145 -23.61 8.42 -8.63
CA GLY A 145 -24.54 9.51 -8.95
C GLY A 145 -25.54 9.78 -7.84
N LEU A 146 -26.17 8.73 -7.28
CA LEU A 146 -27.13 8.84 -6.18
C LEU A 146 -26.47 9.35 -4.90
N GLY A 147 -25.28 8.86 -4.55
CA GLY A 147 -24.53 9.34 -3.38
C GLY A 147 -24.19 10.83 -3.48
N SER A 148 -23.74 11.27 -4.66
CA SER A 148 -23.46 12.68 -4.94
C SER A 148 -24.72 13.54 -4.88
N LEU A 149 -25.78 13.12 -5.57
CA LEU A 149 -27.05 13.85 -5.67
C LEU A 149 -27.71 14.00 -4.30
N LEU A 150 -27.80 12.91 -3.53
CA LEU A 150 -28.34 12.93 -2.17
C LEU A 150 -27.60 13.94 -1.30
N THR A 151 -26.27 13.92 -1.35
CA THR A 151 -25.43 14.83 -0.55
C THR A 151 -25.68 16.30 -0.93
N PHE A 152 -25.70 16.62 -2.22
CA PHE A 152 -26.02 17.99 -2.67
C PHE A 152 -27.42 18.42 -2.23
N ILE A 153 -28.43 17.56 -2.36
CA ILE A 153 -29.79 17.84 -1.90
C ILE A 153 -29.78 18.15 -0.40
N LEU A 154 -29.13 17.30 0.42
CA LEU A 154 -29.06 17.51 1.87
C LEU A 154 -28.41 18.85 2.22
N PHE A 155 -27.29 19.23 1.59
CA PHE A 155 -26.67 20.53 1.81
C PHE A 155 -27.56 21.70 1.37
N PHE A 156 -28.15 21.64 0.18
CA PHE A 156 -28.99 22.73 -0.30
C PHE A 156 -30.29 22.87 0.48
N VAL A 157 -30.85 21.77 0.99
CA VAL A 157 -31.96 21.77 1.93
C VAL A 157 -31.53 22.39 3.26
N TYR A 158 -30.42 21.94 3.84
CA TYR A 158 -29.85 22.50 5.07
C TYR A 158 -29.65 24.01 4.96
N PHE A 159 -28.92 24.48 3.94
CA PHE A 159 -28.71 25.91 3.70
C PHE A 159 -29.99 26.64 3.31
N GLY A 160 -30.96 25.96 2.69
CA GLY A 160 -32.27 26.50 2.39
C GLY A 160 -33.09 26.78 3.66
N PHE A 161 -32.86 26.03 4.74
CA PHE A 161 -33.51 26.24 6.05
C PHE A 161 -32.70 27.17 6.96
N THR A 162 -31.38 26.99 7.08
CA THR A 162 -30.53 27.78 7.98
C THR A 162 -30.32 29.22 7.51
N ASN A 163 -30.49 29.49 6.22
CA ASN A 163 -30.39 30.83 5.66
C ASN A 163 -31.76 31.57 5.60
N LYS A 164 -32.82 31.07 6.27
CA LYS A 164 -34.14 31.74 6.27
C LYS A 164 -34.13 32.99 7.16
N HIS A 165 -34.72 34.07 6.63
CA HIS A 165 -34.89 35.41 7.21
C HIS A 165 -33.64 36.29 7.30
N PHE A 166 -33.06 36.55 6.13
CA PHE A 166 -31.92 37.44 5.97
C PHE A 166 -32.22 38.94 6.10
N PHE A 167 -33.48 39.39 6.30
CA PHE A 167 -33.78 40.80 6.06
C PHE A 167 -34.65 41.62 7.02
N ILE A 168 -35.43 41.11 8.00
CA ILE A 168 -36.40 42.02 8.66
C ILE A 168 -36.50 41.93 10.21
N LEU A 169 -36.09 40.85 10.89
CA LEU A 169 -36.48 40.68 12.31
C LEU A 169 -35.42 40.93 13.39
N PHE A 170 -34.14 41.17 13.04
CA PHE A 170 -33.06 41.28 14.05
C PHE A 170 -32.19 42.54 13.94
N ALA A 171 -32.67 43.57 13.24
CA ALA A 171 -31.92 44.82 13.09
C ALA A 171 -31.68 45.53 14.43
N ASP A 172 -32.68 45.53 15.33
CA ASP A 172 -32.66 46.34 16.56
C ASP A 172 -32.08 45.61 17.78
N GLU A 173 -32.18 44.28 17.85
CA GLU A 173 -31.86 43.53 19.07
C GLU A 173 -30.36 43.20 19.19
N VAL A 174 -29.68 43.00 18.05
CA VAL A 174 -28.24 42.69 17.99
C VAL A 174 -27.38 43.94 18.18
N GLU A 175 -27.84 45.12 17.73
CA GLU A 175 -27.14 46.40 17.96
C GLU A 175 -27.08 46.76 19.45
N ARG A 176 -28.10 46.38 20.23
CA ARG A 176 -28.08 46.49 21.70
C ARG A 176 -27.09 45.52 22.36
N ARG A 177 -26.89 44.31 21.83
CA ARG A 177 -25.94 43.32 22.39
C ARG A 177 -24.49 43.61 22.02
N LEU A 178 -24.20 44.08 20.79
CA LEU A 178 -22.84 44.42 20.34
C LEU A 178 -22.28 45.70 20.97
N LYS A 179 -23.12 46.61 21.47
CA LYS A 179 -22.67 47.75 22.30
C LYS A 179 -22.08 47.30 23.64
N LYS A 180 -22.32 46.06 24.09
CA LYS A 180 -21.90 45.55 25.40
C LYS A 180 -20.62 44.70 25.39
N THR A 181 -20.14 44.21 24.25
CA THR A 181 -18.92 43.37 24.18
C THR A 181 -17.76 44.09 23.49
N LYS A 182 -16.65 44.25 24.21
CA LYS A 182 -15.39 44.81 23.72
C LYS A 182 -14.62 43.78 22.87
N ILE A 183 -15.09 43.49 21.65
CA ILE A 183 -14.30 42.74 20.65
C ILE A 183 -13.35 43.72 19.93
N PRO A 184 -12.10 43.33 19.55
CA PRO A 184 -11.13 44.25 18.98
C PRO A 184 -11.59 44.80 17.61
N ARG A 185 -12.10 46.04 17.62
CA ARG A 185 -12.63 46.74 16.43
C ARG A 185 -11.60 46.97 15.32
N ALA A 186 -10.30 46.87 15.61
CA ALA A 186 -9.22 47.26 14.70
C ALA A 186 -9.04 46.32 13.48
N ASN A 187 -9.14 45.01 13.65
CA ASN A 187 -8.97 44.05 12.54
C ASN A 187 -10.16 44.03 11.58
N ILE A 188 -11.37 44.26 12.10
CA ILE A 188 -12.63 44.34 11.34
C ILE A 188 -12.69 45.67 10.55
N LEU A 189 -12.27 46.80 11.14
CA LEU A 189 -12.21 48.09 10.43
C LEU A 189 -11.12 48.14 9.35
N ARG A 190 -9.97 47.47 9.51
CA ARG A 190 -8.98 47.32 8.41
C ARG A 190 -9.51 46.44 7.28
N GLN A 191 -10.27 45.39 7.60
CA GLN A 191 -11.00 44.55 6.64
C GLN A 191 -11.93 45.39 5.73
N TYR A 192 -12.47 46.49 6.26
CA TYR A 192 -13.33 47.43 5.54
C TYR A 192 -12.58 48.32 4.53
N LYS A 193 -11.32 48.71 4.82
CA LYS A 193 -10.54 49.61 3.96
C LYS A 193 -9.94 48.90 2.74
N ASP A 194 -9.43 47.68 2.89
CA ASP A 194 -8.82 46.93 1.77
C ASP A 194 -9.87 46.40 0.78
N ARG A 195 -11.08 46.07 1.27
CA ARG A 195 -12.22 45.61 0.44
C ARG A 195 -12.83 46.68 -0.47
N LYS A 196 -12.51 47.97 -0.28
CA LYS A 196 -12.94 49.05 -1.18
C LYS A 196 -12.13 49.15 -2.48
N ARG A 197 -10.94 48.52 -2.56
CA ARG A 197 -9.97 48.74 -3.64
C ARG A 197 -10.11 47.85 -4.89
N GLU A 198 -10.73 46.67 -4.80
CA GLU A 198 -10.89 45.77 -5.97
C GLU A 198 -12.34 45.69 -6.44
N ARG A 199 -12.68 46.40 -7.53
CA ARG A 199 -13.99 46.29 -8.20
C ARG A 199 -13.95 45.22 -9.28
N TYR A 200 -14.24 43.97 -8.93
CA TYR A 200 -14.48 42.93 -9.94
C TYR A 200 -15.76 43.27 -10.72
N ARG A 201 -15.62 43.52 -12.03
CA ARG A 201 -16.75 43.89 -12.88
C ARG A 201 -17.49 42.63 -13.34
N VAL A 202 -18.63 42.36 -12.73
CA VAL A 202 -19.55 41.29 -13.14
C VAL A 202 -20.75 41.92 -13.86
N THR A 203 -21.07 41.42 -15.04
CA THR A 203 -22.19 41.92 -15.86
C THR A 203 -23.37 40.95 -15.89
N HIS A 204 -23.09 39.65 -15.88
CA HIS A 204 -24.08 38.59 -15.95
C HIS A 204 -23.70 37.47 -14.98
N PHE A 205 -24.68 36.81 -14.39
CA PHE A 205 -24.51 35.59 -13.60
C PHE A 205 -25.46 34.51 -14.13
N LEU A 206 -25.12 33.24 -13.90
CA LEU A 206 -25.98 32.11 -14.20
C LEU A 206 -26.91 31.87 -13.00
N SER A 207 -28.22 32.00 -13.19
CA SER A 207 -29.18 31.77 -12.11
C SER A 207 -29.34 30.27 -11.81
N TRP A 208 -29.85 29.94 -10.62
CA TRP A 208 -30.08 28.54 -10.22
C TRP A 208 -31.06 27.79 -11.14
N GLY A 209 -31.89 28.52 -11.91
CA GLY A 209 -32.73 27.98 -12.97
C GLY A 209 -32.03 27.83 -14.33
N TRP A 210 -30.69 27.90 -14.36
CA TRP A 210 -29.85 27.79 -15.55
C TRP A 210 -30.10 28.88 -16.62
N ARG A 211 -30.50 30.09 -16.18
CA ARG A 211 -30.74 31.24 -17.06
C ARG A 211 -29.67 32.31 -16.84
N TRP A 212 -29.20 32.92 -17.92
CA TRP A 212 -28.29 34.06 -17.82
C TRP A 212 -29.05 35.31 -17.43
N GLU A 213 -28.74 35.87 -16.27
CA GLU A 213 -29.39 37.07 -15.73
C GLU A 213 -28.38 38.23 -15.62
N PRO A 214 -28.78 39.45 -16.01
CA PRO A 214 -27.93 40.62 -15.84
C PRO A 214 -27.86 41.03 -14.37
N VAL A 215 -26.68 41.45 -13.92
CA VAL A 215 -26.53 42.07 -12.60
C VAL A 215 -27.20 43.45 -12.63
N ARG A 216 -28.17 43.69 -11.74
CA ARG A 216 -28.89 44.96 -11.68
C ARG A 216 -27.91 46.12 -11.38
N SER A 217 -28.05 47.22 -12.12
CA SER A 217 -27.10 48.35 -12.14
C SER A 217 -27.24 49.31 -10.95
N ASP A 218 -28.41 49.32 -10.31
CA ASP A 218 -28.83 50.07 -9.12
C ASP A 218 -28.07 49.67 -7.84
N LEU A 219 -27.41 48.51 -7.83
CA LEU A 219 -26.68 47.98 -6.67
C LEU A 219 -25.20 48.39 -6.60
N ARG A 220 -24.72 49.19 -7.57
CA ARG A 220 -23.34 49.70 -7.55
C ARG A 220 -23.07 50.65 -6.38
N ASP A 221 -24.11 51.32 -5.91
CA ASP A 221 -24.05 52.40 -4.91
C ASP A 221 -24.57 52.01 -3.51
N PHE A 222 -24.89 50.72 -3.28
CA PHE A 222 -25.39 50.24 -1.98
C PHE A 222 -24.31 50.30 -0.87
N GLU A 223 -24.67 50.88 0.28
CA GLU A 223 -23.77 51.10 1.43
C GLU A 223 -23.29 49.78 2.07
N SER A 224 -21.99 49.73 2.37
CA SER A 224 -21.24 48.52 2.69
C SER A 224 -21.50 47.94 4.10
N GLY A 225 -22.30 48.62 4.93
CA GLY A 225 -22.54 48.26 6.33
C GLY A 225 -23.58 47.14 6.54
N LYS A 226 -24.65 47.10 5.74
CA LYS A 226 -25.68 46.03 5.81
C LYS A 226 -25.24 44.72 5.15
N LEU A 227 -24.19 44.77 4.32
CA LEU A 227 -23.57 43.63 3.64
C LEU A 227 -22.81 42.68 4.59
N LEU A 228 -22.35 43.13 5.78
CA LEU A 228 -21.49 42.31 6.65
C LEU A 228 -22.23 41.18 7.41
N ARG A 229 -23.45 41.43 7.91
CA ARG A 229 -24.17 40.49 8.81
C ARG A 229 -24.56 39.16 8.13
N VAL A 230 -24.71 39.21 6.82
CA VAL A 230 -24.97 38.13 5.87
C VAL A 230 -23.85 37.09 5.79
N PHE A 231 -22.60 37.55 5.86
CA PHE A 231 -21.44 36.67 5.75
C PHE A 231 -21.12 36.02 7.10
N ASP A 232 -21.41 36.72 8.22
CA ASP A 232 -21.19 36.24 9.59
C ASP A 232 -22.00 34.97 9.95
N GLN A 233 -23.24 34.83 9.47
CA GLN A 233 -24.06 33.64 9.74
C GLN A 233 -23.62 32.40 8.92
N ASN A 234 -23.08 32.60 7.71
CA ASN A 234 -22.52 31.52 6.89
C ASN A 234 -21.18 31.00 7.46
N HIS A 235 -20.44 31.84 8.19
CA HIS A 235 -19.23 31.42 8.90
C HIS A 235 -19.54 30.41 10.02
N LEU A 236 -20.61 30.61 10.80
CA LEU A 236 -20.99 29.65 11.85
C LEU A 236 -21.36 28.28 11.27
N ASN A 237 -22.14 28.24 10.18
CA ASN A 237 -22.50 27.00 9.51
C ASN A 237 -21.26 26.26 8.98
N LEU A 238 -20.27 26.98 8.43
CA LEU A 238 -19.00 26.38 8.02
C LEU A 238 -18.26 25.75 9.21
N VAL A 239 -18.15 26.47 10.33
CA VAL A 239 -17.49 25.96 11.54
C VAL A 239 -18.21 24.72 12.06
N LEU A 240 -19.54 24.72 12.09
CA LEU A 240 -20.33 23.55 12.50
C LEU A 240 -20.12 22.35 11.57
N ILE A 241 -20.13 22.55 10.24
CA ILE A 241 -19.86 21.48 9.27
C ILE A 241 -18.42 20.97 9.41
N GLN A 242 -17.45 21.87 9.62
CA GLN A 242 -16.05 21.50 9.82
C GLN A 242 -15.88 20.66 11.09
N VAL A 243 -16.47 21.09 12.21
CA VAL A 243 -16.49 20.32 13.47
C VAL A 243 -17.19 18.98 13.27
N GLY A 244 -18.31 18.94 12.54
CA GLY A 244 -19.00 17.70 12.19
C GLY A 244 -18.14 16.72 11.38
N LEU A 245 -17.42 17.21 10.36
CA LEU A 245 -16.50 16.42 9.55
C LEU A 245 -15.30 15.91 10.37
N PHE A 246 -14.72 16.74 11.21
CA PHE A 246 -13.66 16.32 12.15
C PHE A 246 -14.17 15.25 13.12
N THR A 247 -15.38 15.43 13.65
CA THR A 247 -16.01 14.46 14.56
C THR A 247 -16.28 13.14 13.84
N LEU A 248 -16.77 13.19 12.59
CA LEU A 248 -16.96 12.01 11.75
C LEU A 248 -15.64 11.27 11.51
N LEU A 249 -14.58 11.97 11.09
CA LEU A 249 -13.27 11.35 10.91
C LEU A 249 -12.74 10.75 12.22
N PHE A 250 -12.91 11.45 13.34
CA PHE A 250 -12.50 10.93 14.64
C PHE A 250 -13.27 9.66 15.03
N LEU A 251 -14.59 9.63 14.80
CA LEU A 251 -15.44 8.45 15.04
C LEU A 251 -15.05 7.28 14.14
N LEU A 252 -14.81 7.52 12.86
CA LEU A 252 -14.31 6.51 11.92
C LEU A 252 -12.95 5.95 12.36
N GLY A 253 -12.06 6.82 12.85
CA GLY A 253 -10.74 6.42 13.36
C GLY A 253 -10.82 5.61 14.65
N PHE A 254 -11.77 5.93 15.52
CA PHE A 254 -12.02 5.20 16.76
C PHE A 254 -12.67 3.83 16.49
N LEU A 255 -13.60 3.76 15.55
CA LEU A 255 -14.35 2.54 15.21
C LEU A 255 -13.78 1.82 13.98
N ARG A 256 -12.51 2.05 13.66
CA ARG A 256 -11.83 1.52 12.47
C ARG A 256 -11.82 0.01 12.34
N GLU A 257 -12.08 -0.75 13.40
CA GLU A 257 -12.07 -2.21 13.36
C GLU A 257 -13.43 -2.79 12.95
N VAL A 258 -14.48 -1.98 12.99
CA VAL A 258 -15.81 -2.36 12.54
C VAL A 258 -15.80 -2.33 11.00
N PRO A 259 -15.97 -3.47 10.30
CA PRO A 259 -15.86 -3.50 8.83
C PRO A 259 -16.82 -2.52 8.14
N LEU A 260 -18.01 -2.31 8.71
CA LEU A 260 -19.02 -1.35 8.21
C LEU A 260 -18.59 0.13 8.30
N LEU A 261 -17.56 0.44 9.08
CA LEU A 261 -17.07 1.81 9.25
C LEU A 261 -15.72 2.04 8.56
N GLN A 262 -15.14 0.99 7.98
CA GLN A 262 -13.98 1.08 7.09
C GLN A 262 -14.45 1.50 5.68
N ILE A 263 -14.72 2.79 5.51
CA ILE A 263 -15.12 3.34 4.21
C ILE A 263 -13.97 3.23 3.19
N PRO A 264 -14.26 3.29 1.86
CA PRO A 264 -13.23 3.26 0.84
C PRO A 264 -12.11 4.28 1.07
N ALA A 265 -10.87 3.90 0.74
CA ALA A 265 -9.67 4.69 0.93
C ALA A 265 -9.73 6.02 0.17
N ALA A 266 -10.25 6.02 -1.06
CA ALA A 266 -10.48 7.24 -1.83
C ALA A 266 -11.50 8.17 -1.15
N ALA A 267 -12.55 7.62 -0.54
CA ALA A 267 -13.52 8.41 0.22
C ALA A 267 -12.86 9.04 1.47
N SER A 268 -12.05 8.26 2.20
CA SER A 268 -11.26 8.78 3.33
C SER A 268 -10.27 9.87 2.89
N GLY A 269 -9.63 9.69 1.74
CA GLY A 269 -8.74 10.68 1.11
C GLY A 269 -9.47 11.97 0.81
N LEU A 270 -10.63 11.90 0.17
CA LEU A 270 -11.47 13.07 -0.12
C LEU A 270 -11.94 13.77 1.17
N LEU A 271 -12.34 13.05 2.20
CA LEU A 271 -12.70 13.65 3.49
C LEU A 271 -11.51 14.37 4.15
N MET A 272 -10.32 13.76 4.16
CA MET A 272 -9.11 14.40 4.66
C MET A 272 -8.75 15.66 3.85
N LEU A 273 -8.80 15.58 2.52
CA LEU A 273 -8.59 16.73 1.64
C LEU A 273 -9.63 17.84 1.88
N THR A 274 -10.88 17.47 2.19
CA THR A 274 -11.95 18.42 2.55
C THR A 274 -11.60 19.15 3.84
N VAL A 275 -11.18 18.42 4.86
CA VAL A 275 -10.76 18.99 6.15
C VAL A 275 -9.55 19.91 5.98
N LEU A 276 -8.53 19.49 5.22
CA LEU A 276 -7.37 20.30 4.91
C LEU A 276 -7.76 21.59 4.15
N MET A 277 -8.65 21.46 3.17
CA MET A 277 -9.15 22.60 2.39
C MET A 277 -9.85 23.63 3.29
N MET A 278 -10.74 23.19 4.19
CA MET A 278 -11.43 24.07 5.12
C MET A 278 -10.47 24.70 6.13
N ALA A 279 -9.45 23.96 6.60
CA ALA A 279 -8.42 24.48 7.49
C ALA A 279 -7.56 25.56 6.81
N VAL A 280 -7.10 25.33 5.58
CA VAL A 280 -6.40 26.34 4.77
C VAL A 280 -7.30 27.55 4.53
N GLY A 281 -8.59 27.32 4.27
CA GLY A 281 -9.60 28.37 4.16
C GLY A 281 -9.71 29.24 5.42
N ALA A 282 -9.82 28.61 6.60
CA ALA A 282 -9.89 29.30 7.88
C ALA A 282 -8.62 30.09 8.19
N LEU A 283 -7.43 29.50 7.96
CA LEU A 283 -6.14 30.18 8.12
C LEU A 283 -6.02 31.37 7.16
N SER A 284 -6.40 31.19 5.89
CA SER A 284 -6.41 32.26 4.89
C SER A 284 -7.29 33.43 5.30
N PHE A 285 -8.44 33.12 5.89
CA PHE A 285 -9.38 34.11 6.39
C PHE A 285 -8.82 34.92 7.58
N TRP A 286 -8.16 34.25 8.54
CA TRP A 286 -7.61 34.89 9.74
C TRP A 286 -6.28 35.62 9.50
N LEU A 287 -5.36 35.02 8.75
CA LEU A 287 -3.96 35.48 8.63
C LEU A 287 -3.68 36.29 7.35
N ARG A 288 -4.59 36.26 6.35
CA ARG A 288 -4.49 37.04 5.10
C ARG A 288 -3.14 36.87 4.39
N GLU A 289 -2.38 37.94 4.22
CA GLU A 289 -1.08 37.95 3.53
C GLU A 289 -0.01 37.11 4.24
N TRP A 290 -0.18 36.86 5.55
CA TRP A 290 0.73 36.04 6.36
C TRP A 290 0.44 34.54 6.26
N THR A 291 -0.60 34.14 5.53
CA THR A 291 -1.02 32.73 5.44
C THR A 291 0.09 31.83 4.91
N THR A 292 0.79 32.25 3.85
CA THR A 292 1.89 31.46 3.29
C THR A 292 3.01 31.27 4.31
N LEU A 293 3.41 32.33 5.01
CA LEU A 293 4.44 32.24 6.06
C LEU A 293 3.98 31.33 7.20
N ALA A 294 2.72 31.43 7.62
CA ALA A 294 2.17 30.60 8.68
C ALA A 294 2.09 29.13 8.29
N VAL A 295 1.69 28.80 7.06
CA VAL A 295 1.67 27.42 6.56
C VAL A 295 3.09 26.85 6.53
N VAL A 296 4.07 27.60 6.02
CA VAL A 296 5.48 27.17 6.03
C VAL A 296 5.98 26.99 7.47
N GLY A 297 5.67 27.93 8.37
CA GLY A 297 6.02 27.83 9.78
C GLY A 297 5.41 26.61 10.48
N ILE A 298 4.13 26.29 10.20
CA ILE A 298 3.46 25.09 10.71
C ILE A 298 4.14 23.82 10.17
N LEU A 299 4.50 23.77 8.89
CA LEU A 299 5.20 22.62 8.30
C LEU A 299 6.58 22.41 8.95
N LEU A 300 7.33 23.49 9.18
CA LEU A 300 8.64 23.42 9.86
C LEU A 300 8.48 22.98 11.33
N LEU A 301 7.49 23.54 12.04
CA LEU A 301 7.18 23.15 13.41
C LEU A 301 6.76 21.69 13.49
N PHE A 302 5.91 21.23 12.56
CA PHE A 302 5.49 19.83 12.47
C PHE A 302 6.69 18.91 12.21
N ASN A 303 7.61 19.28 11.30
CA ASN A 303 8.84 18.54 11.05
C ASN A 303 9.79 18.50 12.27
N PHE A 304 9.82 19.54 13.08
CA PHE A 304 10.58 19.51 14.33
C PHE A 304 9.89 18.62 15.38
N ALA A 305 8.57 18.77 15.53
CA ALA A 305 7.76 18.00 16.47
C ALA A 305 7.70 16.52 16.11
N SER A 306 7.77 16.16 14.82
CA SER A 306 7.74 14.77 14.33
C SER A 306 8.93 13.95 14.83
N LYS A 307 10.01 14.57 15.31
CA LYS A 307 11.13 13.85 15.94
C LYS A 307 10.84 13.38 17.37
N THR A 308 9.78 13.88 18.00
CA THR A 308 9.42 13.51 19.37
C THR A 308 8.79 12.12 19.41
N GLN A 309 9.02 11.38 20.50
CA GLN A 309 8.42 10.05 20.73
C GLN A 309 6.87 10.09 20.80
N TRP A 310 6.29 11.28 21.00
CA TRP A 310 4.84 11.44 21.00
C TRP A 310 4.24 11.31 19.59
N LEU A 311 4.91 11.88 18.57
CA LEU A 311 4.48 11.83 17.16
C LEU A 311 5.12 10.66 16.39
N ASN A 312 6.38 10.35 16.67
CA ASN A 312 7.09 9.22 16.07
C ASN A 312 7.16 8.05 17.05
N ARG A 313 6.03 7.34 17.15
CA ARG A 313 5.96 6.07 17.86
C ARG A 313 6.46 4.94 16.97
N PRO A 314 7.23 3.98 17.51
CA PRO A 314 7.72 2.87 16.72
C PRO A 314 6.58 2.03 16.17
N HIS A 315 6.80 1.50 14.98
CA HIS A 315 5.99 0.44 14.40
C HIS A 315 6.60 -0.88 14.88
N GLU A 316 5.95 -1.50 15.87
CA GLU A 316 6.48 -2.63 16.61
C GLU A 316 6.32 -3.95 15.82
N ALA A 317 7.20 -4.91 16.06
CA ALA A 317 7.05 -6.31 15.67
C ALA A 317 6.29 -7.06 16.77
N PHE A 318 5.13 -7.62 16.44
CA PHE A 318 4.26 -8.22 17.46
C PHE A 318 4.83 -9.57 17.90
N GLY A 319 4.94 -9.77 19.20
CA GLY A 319 5.58 -10.92 19.84
C GLY A 319 6.84 -10.54 20.61
N LEU A 320 7.55 -9.47 20.22
CA LEU A 320 8.72 -8.98 20.95
C LEU A 320 8.36 -8.13 22.17
N ASP A 321 9.18 -8.20 23.22
CA ASP A 321 9.04 -7.39 24.43
C ASP A 321 9.71 -6.01 24.29
N TYR A 322 8.92 -4.95 24.13
CA TYR A 322 9.38 -3.56 24.10
C TYR A 322 9.41 -2.89 25.49
N GLY A 323 8.99 -3.60 26.55
CA GLY A 323 9.06 -3.14 27.93
C GLY A 323 10.45 -3.32 28.56
N LEU A 324 11.27 -4.20 28.00
CA LEU A 324 12.67 -4.38 28.38
C LEU A 324 13.54 -3.19 27.92
N PRO A 325 14.66 -2.89 28.61
CA PRO A 325 15.65 -1.94 28.09
C PRO A 325 16.11 -2.35 26.68
N PRO A 326 16.29 -1.41 25.73
CA PRO A 326 16.67 -1.78 24.38
C PRO A 326 18.00 -2.54 24.30
N LYS A 327 18.05 -3.63 23.54
CA LYS A 327 19.27 -4.42 23.33
C LYS A 327 20.33 -3.60 22.60
N VAL A 328 21.58 -3.67 23.04
CA VAL A 328 22.67 -2.96 22.35
C VAL A 328 22.88 -3.56 20.96
N TYR A 329 22.86 -2.72 19.93
CA TYR A 329 23.11 -3.12 18.55
C TYR A 329 24.43 -2.53 18.07
N ASN A 330 25.52 -3.29 18.23
CA ASN A 330 26.86 -2.92 17.79
C ASN A 330 27.59 -4.16 17.25
N LEU A 331 28.81 -3.97 16.73
CA LEU A 331 29.58 -5.08 16.15
C LEU A 331 29.90 -6.18 17.17
N ALA A 332 30.08 -5.85 18.45
CA ALA A 332 30.36 -6.85 19.48
C ALA A 332 29.13 -7.73 19.76
N ALA A 333 27.94 -7.14 19.90
CA ALA A 333 26.70 -7.88 20.09
C ALA A 333 26.33 -8.73 18.87
N ILE A 334 26.64 -8.25 17.65
CA ILE A 334 26.47 -9.03 16.42
C ILE A 334 27.41 -10.24 16.42
N ALA A 335 28.69 -10.04 16.75
CA ALA A 335 29.67 -11.12 16.82
C ALA A 335 29.30 -12.15 17.90
N GLU A 336 28.79 -11.70 19.05
CA GLU A 336 28.31 -12.57 20.12
C GLU A 336 27.13 -13.43 19.69
N ALA A 337 26.20 -12.89 18.89
CA ALA A 337 25.08 -13.63 18.33
C ALA A 337 25.44 -14.47 17.08
N SER A 338 26.70 -14.47 16.67
CA SER A 338 27.22 -15.18 15.49
C SER A 338 28.50 -15.95 15.83
N GLN A 339 28.57 -16.49 17.05
CA GLN A 339 29.69 -17.33 17.46
C GLN A 339 29.76 -18.61 16.62
N GLU A 340 30.98 -19.05 16.34
CA GLU A 340 31.21 -20.20 15.46
C GLU A 340 30.51 -21.47 15.95
N ALA A 341 30.54 -21.74 17.27
CA ALA A 341 29.86 -22.89 17.86
C ALA A 341 28.34 -22.85 17.63
N ASP A 342 27.73 -21.68 17.74
CA ASP A 342 26.30 -21.49 17.50
C ASP A 342 25.93 -21.68 16.02
N LEU A 343 26.76 -21.16 15.11
CA LEU A 343 26.54 -21.32 13.68
C LEU A 343 26.70 -22.78 13.22
N ARG A 344 27.64 -23.51 13.84
CA ARG A 344 27.80 -24.96 13.63
C ARG A 344 26.60 -25.74 14.16
N ALA A 345 26.10 -25.42 15.35
CA ALA A 345 24.90 -26.04 15.90
C ALA A 345 23.69 -25.83 14.98
N ASP A 346 23.46 -24.60 14.49
CA ASP A 346 22.37 -24.31 13.54
C ASP A 346 22.52 -25.12 12.23
N ARG A 347 23.76 -25.33 11.76
CA ARG A 347 24.07 -26.15 10.57
C ARG A 347 23.79 -27.63 10.83
N GLU A 348 24.23 -28.15 11.96
CA GLU A 348 24.02 -29.55 12.38
C GLU A 348 22.52 -29.86 12.55
N ASP A 349 21.74 -28.95 13.14
CA ASP A 349 20.29 -29.08 13.26
C ASP A 349 19.63 -29.20 11.87
N THR A 350 20.06 -28.38 10.92
CA THR A 350 19.56 -28.44 9.55
C THR A 350 20.00 -29.73 8.84
N GLU A 351 21.23 -30.19 9.07
CA GLU A 351 21.70 -31.46 8.52
C GLU A 351 20.87 -32.64 9.04
N GLN A 352 20.46 -32.63 10.32
CA GLN A 352 19.53 -33.63 10.86
C GLN A 352 18.16 -33.59 10.18
N ILE A 353 17.64 -32.41 9.86
CA ILE A 353 16.39 -32.26 9.07
C ILE A 353 16.56 -32.90 7.69
N LEU A 354 17.68 -32.62 7.02
CA LEU A 354 18.00 -33.18 5.70
C LEU A 354 18.18 -34.70 5.75
N ASN A 355 18.82 -35.25 6.80
CA ASN A 355 18.95 -36.68 7.03
C ASN A 355 17.59 -37.36 7.21
N ARG A 356 16.69 -36.75 8.01
CA ARG A 356 15.31 -37.25 8.19
C ARG A 356 14.53 -37.25 6.88
N TRP A 357 14.69 -36.20 6.08
CA TRP A 357 14.11 -36.15 4.74
C TRP A 357 14.65 -37.26 3.84
N ARG A 358 15.98 -37.43 3.77
CA ARG A 358 16.62 -38.44 2.91
C ARG A 358 16.17 -39.86 3.25
N ALA A 359 15.93 -40.12 4.53
CA ALA A 359 15.44 -41.40 5.01
C ALA A 359 14.06 -41.77 4.44
N GLN A 360 13.24 -40.80 4.02
CA GLN A 360 11.92 -41.03 3.40
C GLN A 360 11.99 -41.59 1.97
N TYR A 361 13.20 -41.79 1.43
CA TYR A 361 13.43 -42.30 0.07
C TYR A 361 14.33 -43.54 0.09
N PRO A 362 14.22 -44.43 -0.92
CA PRO A 362 15.06 -45.61 -1.04
C PRO A 362 16.56 -45.28 -1.02
N ALA A 363 17.38 -46.16 -0.43
CA ALA A 363 18.83 -45.95 -0.33
C ALA A 363 19.50 -45.80 -1.70
N ASP A 364 19.11 -46.63 -2.66
CA ASP A 364 19.73 -46.71 -3.98
C ASP A 364 19.21 -45.68 -4.99
N SER A 365 18.20 -44.90 -4.61
CA SER A 365 17.53 -43.92 -5.48
C SER A 365 17.50 -42.55 -4.81
N PRO A 366 18.59 -41.77 -4.87
CA PRO A 366 18.66 -40.46 -4.24
C PRO A 366 17.67 -39.47 -4.89
N PRO A 367 16.82 -38.79 -4.08
CA PRO A 367 15.89 -37.81 -4.60
C PRO A 367 16.60 -36.51 -5.02
N PRO A 368 15.98 -35.68 -5.87
CA PRO A 368 16.43 -34.30 -6.06
C PRO A 368 16.13 -33.45 -4.82
N LEU A 369 16.99 -32.48 -4.56
CA LEU A 369 16.69 -31.42 -3.60
C LEU A 369 16.06 -30.24 -4.34
N LEU A 370 14.78 -29.97 -4.05
CA LEU A 370 14.04 -28.88 -4.69
C LEU A 370 14.11 -27.62 -3.81
N ILE A 371 14.54 -26.51 -4.41
CA ILE A 371 14.56 -25.18 -3.78
C ILE A 371 13.63 -24.26 -4.57
N VAL A 372 12.69 -23.65 -3.86
CA VAL A 372 11.79 -22.64 -4.44
C VAL A 372 12.32 -21.26 -4.08
N THR A 373 12.45 -20.41 -5.08
CA THR A 373 12.83 -19.00 -4.91
C THR A 373 11.76 -18.11 -5.50
N THR A 374 11.39 -17.04 -4.80
CA THR A 374 10.23 -16.22 -5.18
C THR A 374 10.59 -14.74 -5.15
N SER A 375 10.24 -14.00 -6.21
CA SER A 375 10.57 -12.59 -6.26
C SER A 375 9.63 -11.69 -5.46
N GLY A 376 10.08 -10.48 -5.11
CA GLY A 376 9.22 -9.43 -4.60
C GLY A 376 8.20 -8.95 -5.63
N GLY A 377 7.33 -8.00 -5.27
CA GLY A 377 6.30 -7.46 -6.20
C GLY A 377 4.92 -7.23 -5.60
N GLY A 378 4.81 -7.12 -4.28
CA GLY A 378 3.54 -6.88 -3.58
C GLY A 378 2.51 -8.00 -3.82
N GLN A 379 1.24 -7.65 -3.84
CA GLN A 379 0.16 -8.64 -3.95
C GLN A 379 0.19 -9.41 -5.28
N ARG A 380 0.72 -8.81 -6.35
CA ARG A 380 0.93 -9.50 -7.62
C ARG A 380 1.83 -10.72 -7.45
N ALA A 381 3.01 -10.53 -6.86
CA ALA A 381 3.95 -11.62 -6.63
C ALA A 381 3.39 -12.66 -5.65
N ALA A 382 2.59 -12.23 -4.67
CA ALA A 382 1.91 -13.14 -3.74
C ALA A 382 0.91 -14.05 -4.47
N LEU A 383 0.03 -13.48 -5.30
CA LEU A 383 -0.92 -14.24 -6.10
C LEU A 383 -0.21 -15.15 -7.11
N TRP A 384 0.78 -14.63 -7.83
CA TRP A 384 1.52 -15.39 -8.84
C TRP A 384 2.21 -16.61 -8.23
N THR A 385 2.94 -16.39 -7.14
CA THR A 385 3.65 -17.44 -6.41
C THR A 385 2.68 -18.48 -5.86
N PHE A 386 1.64 -18.06 -5.14
CA PHE A 386 0.66 -19.00 -4.57
C PHE A 386 -0.02 -19.82 -5.67
N HIS A 387 -0.42 -19.18 -6.77
CA HIS A 387 -1.04 -19.86 -7.90
C HIS A 387 -0.11 -20.90 -8.52
N LEU A 388 1.17 -20.55 -8.76
CA LEU A 388 2.15 -21.49 -9.30
C LEU A 388 2.39 -22.68 -8.38
N LEU A 389 2.53 -22.46 -7.06
CA LEU A 389 2.74 -23.55 -6.11
C LEU A 389 1.57 -24.54 -6.10
N GLN A 390 0.32 -24.05 -6.17
CA GLN A 390 -0.85 -24.92 -6.36
C GLN A 390 -0.77 -25.72 -7.67
N GLN A 391 -0.31 -25.11 -8.76
CA GLN A 391 -0.22 -25.79 -10.07
C GLN A 391 0.92 -26.81 -10.13
N LEU A 392 2.05 -26.54 -9.48
CA LEU A 392 3.15 -27.49 -9.34
C LEU A 392 2.75 -28.70 -8.51
N GLU A 393 2.03 -28.47 -7.40
CA GLU A 393 1.44 -29.55 -6.60
C GLU A 393 0.39 -30.34 -7.39
N THR A 394 -0.41 -29.69 -8.23
CA THR A 394 -1.34 -30.39 -9.13
C THR A 394 -0.62 -31.27 -10.15
N LEU A 395 0.54 -30.83 -10.64
CA LEU A 395 1.33 -31.55 -11.64
C LEU A 395 2.13 -32.73 -11.05
N ALA A 396 2.58 -32.62 -9.80
CA ALA A 396 3.31 -33.66 -9.10
C ALA A 396 2.76 -33.86 -7.67
N PRO A 397 1.53 -34.42 -7.53
CA PRO A 397 0.83 -34.52 -6.25
C PRO A 397 1.62 -35.29 -5.20
N GLY A 398 1.79 -34.70 -4.02
CA GLY A 398 2.55 -35.27 -2.91
C GLY A 398 4.07 -35.30 -3.12
N GLN A 399 4.56 -35.24 -4.36
CA GLN A 399 5.98 -35.27 -4.68
C GLN A 399 6.61 -33.87 -4.65
N PHE A 400 5.90 -32.83 -5.11
CA PHE A 400 6.43 -31.47 -5.15
C PHE A 400 6.83 -30.97 -3.75
N MET A 401 5.90 -30.97 -2.79
CA MET A 401 6.21 -30.52 -1.43
C MET A 401 7.15 -31.48 -0.68
N ALA A 402 7.06 -32.79 -0.92
CA ALA A 402 7.99 -33.75 -0.32
C ALA A 402 9.45 -33.51 -0.74
N ASN A 403 9.71 -33.07 -1.97
CA ASN A 403 11.05 -32.75 -2.45
C ASN A 403 11.49 -31.31 -2.16
N THR A 404 10.56 -30.39 -1.87
CA THR A 404 10.87 -28.98 -1.55
C THR A 404 11.49 -28.90 -0.16
N ARG A 405 12.77 -28.52 -0.05
CA ARG A 405 13.48 -28.42 1.24
C ARG A 405 13.75 -26.99 1.71
N LEU A 406 13.74 -26.04 0.77
CA LEU A 406 13.97 -24.64 1.07
C LEU A 406 13.05 -23.76 0.21
N ILE A 407 12.42 -22.79 0.85
CA ILE A 407 11.71 -21.68 0.21
C ILE A 407 12.39 -20.37 0.62
N THR A 408 12.94 -19.63 -0.33
CA THR A 408 13.52 -18.30 -0.09
C THR A 408 12.90 -17.27 -1.02
N GLY A 409 13.04 -15.99 -0.70
CA GLY A 409 12.48 -14.95 -1.55
C GLY A 409 12.36 -13.60 -0.86
N ALA A 410 11.63 -12.70 -1.52
CA ALA A 410 11.39 -11.36 -1.02
C ALA A 410 9.92 -10.97 -1.07
N SER A 411 9.56 -10.00 -0.22
CA SER A 411 8.30 -9.27 -0.26
C SER A 411 7.05 -10.14 -0.46
N GLY A 412 6.15 -9.73 -1.35
CA GLY A 412 4.92 -10.44 -1.66
C GLY A 412 5.09 -11.88 -2.16
N GLY A 413 6.14 -12.22 -2.92
CA GLY A 413 6.36 -13.61 -3.34
C GLY A 413 6.56 -14.53 -2.15
N LEU A 414 7.38 -14.10 -1.18
CA LEU A 414 7.60 -14.84 0.06
C LEU A 414 6.31 -14.95 0.89
N VAL A 415 5.47 -13.92 0.93
CA VAL A 415 4.15 -13.98 1.56
C VAL A 415 3.25 -15.03 0.90
N GLY A 416 3.22 -15.08 -0.43
CA GLY A 416 2.49 -16.10 -1.18
C GLY A 416 2.99 -17.52 -0.89
N ALA A 417 4.31 -17.72 -0.85
CA ALA A 417 4.89 -19.02 -0.54
C ALA A 417 4.68 -19.44 0.92
N ALA A 418 4.79 -18.51 1.86
CA ALA A 418 4.52 -18.75 3.27
C ALA A 418 3.06 -19.12 3.51
N TYR A 419 2.13 -18.49 2.78
CA TYR A 419 0.71 -18.87 2.83
C TYR A 419 0.47 -20.27 2.29
N PHE A 420 1.12 -20.65 1.19
CA PHE A 420 1.04 -22.02 0.67
C PHE A 420 1.63 -23.05 1.65
N LYS A 421 2.78 -22.75 2.27
CA LYS A 421 3.38 -23.59 3.33
C LYS A 421 2.43 -23.77 4.52
N ALA A 422 1.80 -22.69 4.98
CA ALA A 422 0.86 -22.75 6.10
C ALA A 422 -0.39 -23.56 5.75
N LEU A 423 -0.92 -23.39 4.54
CA LEU A 423 -2.03 -24.20 4.02
C LEU A 423 -1.63 -25.68 3.89
N TYR A 424 -0.41 -25.97 3.45
CA TYR A 424 0.10 -27.34 3.34
C TYR A 424 0.22 -28.01 4.72
N GLN A 425 0.72 -27.31 5.73
CA GLN A 425 0.72 -27.84 7.11
C GLN A 425 -0.71 -28.14 7.59
N ALA A 426 -1.63 -27.18 7.44
CA ALA A 426 -3.02 -27.38 7.83
C ALA A 426 -3.69 -28.54 7.06
N HIS A 427 -3.30 -28.75 5.79
CA HIS A 427 -3.72 -29.89 4.99
C HIS A 427 -3.17 -31.23 5.51
N LEU A 428 -1.91 -31.27 5.98
CA LEU A 428 -1.35 -32.49 6.61
C LEU A 428 -2.08 -32.84 7.92
N GLU A 429 -2.53 -31.84 8.66
CA GLU A 429 -3.27 -32.01 9.92
C GLU A 429 -4.73 -32.42 9.70
N ASP A 430 -5.44 -31.74 8.79
CA ASP A 430 -6.82 -32.05 8.41
C ASP A 430 -7.07 -31.81 6.89
N PRO A 431 -6.87 -32.85 6.06
CA PRO A 431 -7.04 -32.75 4.61
C PRO A 431 -8.45 -32.36 4.16
N LEU A 432 -9.48 -32.71 4.95
CA LEU A 432 -10.88 -32.46 4.61
C LEU A 432 -11.28 -31.01 4.91
N ALA A 433 -10.78 -30.45 6.00
CA ALA A 433 -11.01 -29.04 6.33
C ALA A 433 -10.17 -28.10 5.45
N PHE A 434 -8.95 -28.52 5.08
CA PHE A 434 -7.99 -27.72 4.32
C PHE A 434 -7.60 -28.38 2.99
N PRO A 435 -8.51 -28.45 2.00
CA PRO A 435 -8.21 -29.01 0.68
C PRO A 435 -7.25 -28.09 -0.11
N LEU A 436 -5.97 -28.47 -0.16
CA LEU A 436 -4.84 -27.67 -0.67
C LEU A 436 -5.06 -26.97 -2.03
N LEU A 437 -5.80 -27.61 -2.94
CA LEU A 437 -5.97 -27.16 -4.33
C LEU A 437 -7.23 -26.31 -4.58
N GLU A 438 -7.97 -25.93 -3.53
CA GLU A 438 -9.16 -25.11 -3.73
C GLU A 438 -8.84 -23.69 -4.22
N THR A 439 -9.63 -23.24 -5.19
CA THR A 439 -9.51 -21.92 -5.81
C THR A 439 -9.72 -20.77 -4.82
N ARG A 440 -10.50 -20.98 -3.74
CA ARG A 440 -10.78 -19.93 -2.75
C ARG A 440 -9.50 -19.35 -2.15
N TYR A 441 -8.48 -20.16 -1.90
CA TYR A 441 -7.24 -19.67 -1.28
C TYR A 441 -6.49 -18.70 -2.19
N ARG A 442 -6.57 -18.92 -3.51
CA ARG A 442 -6.04 -18.01 -4.52
C ARG A 442 -6.80 -16.68 -4.53
N GLU A 443 -8.12 -16.70 -4.40
CA GLU A 443 -8.94 -15.49 -4.33
C GLU A 443 -8.65 -14.68 -3.06
N LYS A 444 -8.42 -15.40 -1.96
CA LYS A 444 -8.10 -14.86 -0.63
C LYS A 444 -6.76 -14.11 -0.60
N ILE A 445 -5.68 -14.69 -1.13
CA ILE A 445 -4.38 -13.99 -1.17
C ILE A 445 -4.41 -12.75 -2.10
N ALA A 446 -5.31 -12.74 -3.08
CA ALA A 446 -5.57 -11.61 -3.97
C ALA A 446 -6.61 -10.60 -3.45
N ALA A 447 -7.18 -10.82 -2.26
CA ALA A 447 -8.15 -9.90 -1.66
C ALA A 447 -7.47 -8.64 -1.14
N ASP A 448 -8.15 -7.50 -1.21
CA ASP A 448 -7.54 -6.22 -0.85
C ASP A 448 -6.95 -6.22 0.57
N ASN A 449 -5.74 -5.66 0.65
CA ASN A 449 -5.05 -5.39 1.89
C ASN A 449 -4.60 -3.92 1.97
N LEU A 450 -4.74 -3.14 0.89
CA LEU A 450 -4.35 -1.73 0.82
C LEU A 450 -5.39 -0.79 1.43
N ASN A 451 -6.68 -1.07 1.25
CA ASN A 451 -7.75 -0.19 1.70
C ASN A 451 -7.69 0.08 3.22
N PRO A 452 -7.54 -0.95 4.11
CA PRO A 452 -7.44 -0.72 5.55
C PRO A 452 -6.18 0.04 5.96
N ILE A 453 -5.08 -0.10 5.21
CA ILE A 453 -3.81 0.60 5.46
C ILE A 453 -3.98 2.09 5.17
N ILE A 454 -4.50 2.44 3.99
CA ILE A 454 -4.71 3.85 3.60
C ILE A 454 -5.78 4.49 4.48
N PHE A 455 -6.85 3.77 4.81
CA PHE A 455 -7.85 4.21 5.78
C PHE A 455 -7.19 4.54 7.13
N THR A 456 -6.38 3.63 7.66
CA THR A 456 -5.69 3.82 8.95
C THR A 456 -4.68 4.98 8.90
N LEU A 457 -3.96 5.13 7.79
CA LEU A 457 -3.04 6.24 7.56
C LEU A 457 -3.77 7.59 7.68
N LEU A 458 -4.89 7.72 6.96
CA LEU A 458 -5.61 8.98 6.84
C LEU A 458 -6.43 9.31 8.10
N VAL A 459 -7.01 8.30 8.75
CA VAL A 459 -8.00 8.51 9.81
C VAL A 459 -7.40 8.32 11.22
N ASN A 460 -6.33 7.53 11.37
CA ASN A 460 -5.69 7.27 12.67
C ASN A 460 -4.30 7.89 12.79
N ASP A 461 -3.38 7.52 11.88
CA ASP A 461 -1.96 7.84 12.00
C ASP A 461 -1.68 9.35 12.02
N ILE A 462 -2.45 10.13 11.25
CA ILE A 462 -2.34 11.60 11.16
C ILE A 462 -3.03 12.29 12.35
N LEU A 463 -4.04 11.66 12.97
CA LEU A 463 -4.83 12.27 14.03
C LEU A 463 -4.34 11.86 15.42
N ILE A 464 -4.67 10.65 15.89
CA ILE A 464 -4.37 10.19 17.26
C ILE A 464 -4.12 8.66 17.31
N ARG A 465 -2.85 8.26 17.37
CA ARG A 465 -2.41 6.86 17.57
C ARG A 465 -2.43 6.45 19.06
N ARG A 466 -3.60 6.12 19.62
CA ARG A 466 -3.73 5.76 21.07
C ARG A 466 -4.37 4.40 21.36
N GLN A 467 -4.92 3.72 20.37
CA GLN A 467 -5.54 2.41 20.60
C GLN A 467 -4.47 1.33 20.61
N HIS A 468 -4.69 0.30 21.43
CA HIS A 468 -3.77 -0.82 21.59
C HIS A 468 -4.51 -2.14 21.38
N PHE A 469 -3.77 -3.19 21.05
CA PHE A 469 -4.23 -4.58 21.07
C PHE A 469 -3.23 -5.43 21.86
N GLU A 470 -3.66 -6.64 22.21
CA GLU A 470 -2.84 -7.60 22.95
C GLU A 470 -2.51 -8.80 22.06
N TYR A 471 -1.27 -9.28 22.14
CA TYR A 471 -0.79 -10.49 21.47
C TYR A 471 0.32 -11.11 22.31
N GLY A 472 0.25 -12.42 22.59
CA GLY A 472 1.25 -13.12 23.41
C GLY A 472 1.45 -12.49 24.79
N GLY A 473 0.38 -12.00 25.43
CA GLY A 473 0.42 -11.31 26.73
C GLY A 473 1.05 -9.91 26.72
N LYS A 474 1.44 -9.40 25.55
CA LYS A 474 2.09 -8.09 25.37
C LYS A 474 1.13 -7.11 24.68
N ARG A 475 1.34 -5.81 24.91
CA ARG A 475 0.44 -4.75 24.44
C ARG A 475 1.13 -3.88 23.38
N TYR A 476 0.51 -3.78 22.21
CA TYR A 476 1.06 -3.06 21.04
C TYR A 476 0.12 -1.99 20.54
N LEU A 477 0.66 -1.00 19.81
CA LEU A 477 -0.14 0.03 19.17
C LEU A 477 -0.87 -0.51 17.94
N LYS A 478 -2.15 -0.14 17.82
CA LYS A 478 -2.91 -0.32 16.58
C LYS A 478 -2.55 0.79 15.61
N ASP A 479 -1.57 0.57 14.75
CA ASP A 479 -1.15 1.48 13.68
C ASP A 479 -1.49 0.93 12.29
N ARG A 480 -0.98 1.54 11.23
CA ARG A 480 -1.18 1.02 9.87
C ARG A 480 -0.44 -0.31 9.58
N GLY A 481 0.60 -0.65 10.35
CA GLY A 481 1.26 -1.97 10.30
C GLY A 481 0.39 -3.06 10.91
N PHE A 482 -0.28 -2.76 12.03
CA PHE A 482 -1.35 -3.61 12.58
C PHE A 482 -2.49 -3.81 11.56
N ALA A 483 -2.92 -2.75 10.88
CA ALA A 483 -3.97 -2.85 9.86
C ALA A 483 -3.58 -3.80 8.71
N PHE A 484 -2.32 -3.74 8.26
CA PHE A 484 -1.77 -4.67 7.27
C PHE A 484 -1.81 -6.12 7.75
N GLU A 485 -1.26 -6.41 8.94
CA GLU A 485 -1.18 -7.79 9.45
C GLU A 485 -2.57 -8.36 9.75
N GLN A 486 -3.44 -7.54 10.34
CA GLN A 486 -4.80 -7.96 10.68
C GLN A 486 -5.64 -8.28 9.45
N GLN A 487 -5.51 -7.48 8.38
CA GLN A 487 -6.24 -7.75 7.14
C GLN A 487 -5.59 -8.90 6.35
N LEU A 488 -4.27 -9.04 6.33
CA LEU A 488 -3.59 -10.21 5.77
C LEU A 488 -4.06 -11.50 6.47
N ASN A 489 -4.12 -11.52 7.80
CA ASN A 489 -4.57 -12.69 8.55
C ASN A 489 -6.05 -13.03 8.29
N LYS A 490 -6.92 -12.02 8.11
CA LYS A 490 -8.31 -12.24 7.68
C LYS A 490 -8.38 -12.84 6.29
N ASN A 491 -7.55 -12.32 5.37
CA ASN A 491 -7.47 -12.80 4.00
C ASN A 491 -6.99 -14.25 3.99
N THR A 492 -5.99 -14.62 4.80
CA THR A 492 -5.45 -15.98 4.87
C THR A 492 -6.16 -16.90 5.89
N GLU A 493 -7.39 -16.57 6.29
CA GLU A 493 -8.23 -17.38 7.19
C GLU A 493 -7.54 -17.75 8.53
N GLY A 494 -6.65 -16.90 9.01
CA GLY A 494 -5.89 -17.12 10.26
C GLY A 494 -4.65 -18.02 10.12
N LEU A 495 -4.39 -18.62 8.94
CA LEU A 495 -3.26 -19.53 8.73
C LEU A 495 -1.88 -18.87 8.93
N LEU A 496 -1.79 -17.55 8.81
CA LEU A 496 -0.57 -16.76 9.08
C LEU A 496 -0.56 -16.10 10.47
N ASP A 497 -1.61 -16.29 11.27
CA ASP A 497 -1.77 -15.72 12.61
C ASP A 497 -1.26 -16.66 13.70
N VAL A 498 -0.01 -17.08 13.56
CA VAL A 498 0.66 -18.06 14.41
C VAL A 498 2.01 -17.50 14.92
N PRO A 499 2.54 -17.98 16.05
CA PRO A 499 3.90 -17.62 16.47
C PRO A 499 4.95 -18.24 15.52
N LEU A 500 6.15 -17.66 15.46
CA LEU A 500 7.23 -18.08 14.56
C LEU A 500 7.60 -19.55 14.73
N HIS A 501 7.62 -20.05 15.97
CA HIS A 501 7.96 -21.45 16.26
C HIS A 501 6.90 -22.47 15.79
N HIS A 502 5.71 -22.04 15.35
CA HIS A 502 4.61 -22.92 14.95
C HIS A 502 5.01 -23.95 13.88
N PHE A 503 5.83 -23.55 12.90
CA PHE A 503 6.28 -24.44 11.82
C PHE A 503 7.48 -25.33 12.20
N ARG A 504 8.08 -25.12 13.39
CA ARG A 504 9.35 -25.76 13.78
C ARG A 504 9.21 -27.28 13.85
N GLU A 505 8.14 -27.81 14.43
CA GLU A 505 7.98 -29.27 14.54
C GLU A 505 7.86 -29.94 13.16
N GLY A 506 7.07 -29.38 12.26
CA GLY A 506 6.93 -29.88 10.89
C GLY A 506 8.23 -29.77 10.08
N GLU A 507 9.00 -28.70 10.29
CA GLU A 507 10.36 -28.56 9.73
C GLU A 507 11.30 -29.65 10.29
N LEU A 508 11.31 -29.85 11.61
CA LEU A 508 12.13 -30.87 12.28
C LEU A 508 11.79 -32.31 11.83
N ARG A 509 10.50 -32.59 11.55
CA ARG A 509 10.06 -33.88 10.99
C ARG A 509 10.34 -34.04 9.49
N ALA A 510 10.90 -33.02 8.85
CA ALA A 510 11.10 -32.97 7.41
C ALA A 510 9.79 -33.12 6.60
N GLU A 511 8.66 -32.68 7.15
CA GLU A 511 7.37 -32.62 6.47
C GLU A 511 7.20 -31.28 5.74
N LEU A 512 7.79 -30.22 6.30
CA LEU A 512 7.72 -28.87 5.77
C LEU A 512 9.10 -28.38 5.29
N PRO A 513 9.15 -27.57 4.22
CA PRO A 513 10.37 -26.90 3.83
C PRO A 513 10.79 -25.84 4.84
N LEU A 514 12.10 -25.61 4.95
CA LEU A 514 12.66 -24.46 5.65
C LEU A 514 12.28 -23.17 4.90
N LEU A 515 12.00 -22.10 5.63
CA LEU A 515 11.60 -20.81 5.06
C LEU A 515 12.27 -19.67 5.84
N PRO A 516 13.51 -19.27 5.49
CA PRO A 516 14.12 -18.08 6.04
C PRO A 516 13.46 -16.82 5.48
N ILE A 517 13.10 -15.91 6.37
CA ILE A 517 12.59 -14.58 6.08
C ILE A 517 13.71 -13.59 6.36
N ASN A 518 14.27 -13.00 5.30
CA ASN A 518 15.53 -12.25 5.36
C ASN A 518 15.37 -10.75 5.01
N PRO A 519 14.66 -9.95 5.82
CA PRO A 519 14.59 -8.50 5.61
C PRO A 519 15.97 -7.85 5.73
N LEU A 520 16.10 -6.67 5.11
CA LEU A 520 17.31 -5.87 5.17
C LEU A 520 17.31 -5.00 6.43
N ILE A 521 18.40 -4.99 7.18
CA ILE A 521 18.64 -4.02 8.25
C ILE A 521 19.13 -2.72 7.63
N THR A 522 18.30 -1.67 7.70
CA THR A 522 18.59 -0.36 7.07
C THR A 522 19.79 0.36 7.68
N ASN A 523 20.12 0.05 8.94
CA ASN A 523 21.22 0.68 9.65
C ASN A 523 22.59 0.41 9.01
N ASP A 524 22.81 -0.79 8.46
CA ASP A 524 24.13 -1.23 7.99
C ASP A 524 24.13 -2.16 6.76
N GLY A 525 22.96 -2.54 6.25
CA GLY A 525 22.78 -3.36 5.06
C GLY A 525 22.91 -4.87 5.26
N ARG A 526 22.96 -5.37 6.51
CA ARG A 526 22.96 -6.83 6.78
C ARG A 526 21.57 -7.43 6.63
N LYS A 527 21.51 -8.74 6.34
CA LYS A 527 20.26 -9.50 6.41
C LYS A 527 19.94 -9.82 7.87
N LEU A 528 18.69 -9.68 8.27
CA LEU A 528 18.18 -10.22 9.53
C LEU A 528 17.53 -11.57 9.22
N ILE A 529 18.12 -12.67 9.68
CA ILE A 529 17.68 -14.03 9.34
C ILE A 529 16.62 -14.46 10.35
N ILE A 530 15.37 -14.55 9.91
CA ILE A 530 14.22 -14.95 10.74
C ILE A 530 13.68 -16.28 10.23
N SER A 531 13.64 -17.30 11.09
CA SER A 531 13.17 -18.64 10.71
C SER A 531 12.68 -19.40 11.94
N SER A 532 11.78 -20.36 11.74
CA SER A 532 11.26 -21.24 12.80
C SER A 532 12.38 -22.13 13.35
N SER A 533 13.07 -22.85 12.46
CA SER A 533 14.34 -23.52 12.76
C SER A 533 15.50 -22.54 12.60
N PRO A 534 16.44 -22.40 13.55
CA PRO A 534 17.56 -21.47 13.44
C PRO A 534 18.40 -21.72 12.17
N MET A 535 18.69 -20.65 11.42
CA MET A 535 19.48 -20.72 10.18
C MET A 535 20.64 -19.70 10.19
N GLY A 536 21.27 -19.49 11.35
CA GLY A 536 22.34 -18.49 11.51
C GLY A 536 23.51 -18.69 10.55
N TYR A 537 23.79 -19.94 10.15
CA TYR A 537 24.84 -20.30 9.19
C TYR A 537 24.71 -19.59 7.83
N LEU A 538 23.52 -19.11 7.44
CA LEU A 538 23.35 -18.30 6.22
C LEU A 538 24.10 -16.96 6.29
N GLY A 539 24.39 -16.47 7.49
CA GLY A 539 25.08 -15.22 7.75
C GLY A 539 26.61 -15.30 7.72
N ALA A 540 27.18 -16.47 7.42
CA ALA A 540 28.62 -16.72 7.42
C ALA A 540 29.07 -17.56 6.20
N SER A 541 30.37 -17.55 5.89
CA SER A 541 30.95 -18.43 4.88
C SER A 541 31.26 -19.83 5.41
N SER A 542 31.37 -20.80 4.50
CA SER A 542 31.77 -22.17 4.83
C SER A 542 33.15 -22.24 5.53
N ALA A 543 34.04 -21.27 5.27
CA ALA A 543 35.35 -21.20 5.93
C ALA A 543 35.23 -20.85 7.42
N VAL A 544 34.30 -19.96 7.78
CA VAL A 544 33.97 -19.66 9.18
C VAL A 544 33.34 -20.87 9.85
N LEU A 545 32.38 -21.52 9.18
CA LEU A 545 31.72 -22.72 9.71
C LEU A 545 32.72 -23.87 9.94
N ALA A 546 33.75 -23.99 9.10
CA ALA A 546 34.83 -24.96 9.26
C ALA A 546 35.89 -24.58 10.31
N GLY A 547 35.79 -23.40 10.95
CA GLY A 547 36.76 -22.93 11.94
C GLY A 547 38.14 -22.63 11.35
N SER A 548 38.18 -22.20 10.10
CA SER A 548 39.43 -21.90 9.39
C SER A 548 40.13 -20.63 9.93
N GLY A 549 39.59 -19.97 10.95
CA GLY A 549 40.13 -18.74 11.53
C GLY A 549 40.07 -17.53 10.59
N VAL A 550 39.27 -17.61 9.52
CA VAL A 550 39.12 -16.52 8.53
C VAL A 550 38.34 -15.37 9.16
N SER A 551 38.95 -14.19 9.18
CA SER A 551 38.30 -12.96 9.61
C SER A 551 37.45 -12.38 8.47
N GLU A 552 36.13 -12.56 8.54
CA GLU A 552 35.19 -11.94 7.60
C GLU A 552 34.20 -10.99 8.30
N LYS A 553 33.56 -10.14 7.50
CA LYS A 553 32.44 -9.33 7.99
C LYS A 553 31.20 -10.21 8.07
N VAL A 554 30.63 -10.36 9.27
CA VAL A 554 29.34 -11.04 9.50
C VAL A 554 28.28 -10.49 8.53
N GLN A 555 27.70 -11.39 7.73
CA GLN A 555 26.84 -11.05 6.59
C GLN A 555 25.35 -10.99 6.98
N GLY A 556 24.97 -11.70 8.04
CA GLY A 556 23.60 -11.71 8.55
C GLY A 556 23.53 -11.82 10.07
N VAL A 557 22.40 -11.42 10.65
CA VAL A 557 22.12 -11.49 12.09
C VAL A 557 21.02 -12.53 12.31
N SER A 558 21.29 -13.57 13.10
CA SER A 558 20.26 -14.55 13.49
C SER A 558 19.25 -13.92 14.44
N PHE A 559 18.00 -13.78 14.02
CA PHE A 559 16.96 -13.11 14.81
C PHE A 559 16.64 -13.84 16.11
N THR A 560 16.45 -15.16 16.05
CA THR A 560 16.09 -15.99 17.21
C THR A 560 17.14 -15.91 18.29
N ARG A 561 18.43 -15.95 17.91
CA ARG A 561 19.56 -15.80 18.84
C ARG A 561 19.71 -14.36 19.33
N PHE A 562 19.70 -13.39 18.41
CA PHE A 562 19.89 -11.99 18.77
C PHE A 562 18.77 -11.45 19.68
N PHE A 563 17.53 -11.93 19.55
CA PHE A 563 16.39 -11.49 20.37
C PHE A 563 15.88 -12.58 21.33
N ALA A 564 16.69 -13.58 21.70
CA ALA A 564 16.28 -14.69 22.56
C ALA A 564 15.57 -14.20 23.85
N ASP A 565 16.18 -13.22 24.55
CA ASP A 565 15.64 -12.65 25.79
C ASP A 565 14.42 -11.72 25.60
N TYR A 566 14.06 -11.41 24.36
CA TYR A 566 13.00 -10.47 24.01
C TYR A 566 11.75 -11.19 23.46
N GLY A 567 11.74 -12.54 23.50
CA GLY A 567 10.63 -13.35 23.01
C GLY A 567 10.67 -13.56 21.49
N ALA A 568 11.86 -13.80 20.93
CA ALA A 568 12.01 -14.02 19.48
C ALA A 568 11.14 -15.17 18.93
N GLU A 569 10.94 -16.24 19.70
CA GLU A 569 10.12 -17.38 19.27
C GLU A 569 8.63 -17.09 19.27
N GLU A 570 8.20 -16.09 20.05
CA GLU A 570 6.83 -15.59 20.14
C GLU A 570 6.51 -14.53 19.07
N LEU A 571 7.48 -14.20 18.20
CA LEU A 571 7.25 -13.30 17.08
C LEU A 571 6.07 -13.82 16.24
N ARG A 572 5.07 -12.97 16.01
CA ARG A 572 3.96 -13.27 15.11
C ARG A 572 4.51 -13.49 13.71
N PHE A 573 4.13 -14.59 13.07
CA PHE A 573 4.65 -14.94 11.75
C PHE A 573 4.32 -13.88 10.68
N SER A 574 3.13 -13.29 10.75
CA SER A 574 2.75 -12.13 9.90
C SER A 574 3.61 -10.88 10.16
N SER A 575 4.13 -10.66 11.37
CA SER A 575 5.10 -9.59 11.65
C SER A 575 6.46 -9.89 10.99
N ALA A 576 6.90 -11.15 10.99
CA ALA A 576 8.11 -11.57 10.26
C ALA A 576 7.97 -11.29 8.75
N LEU A 577 6.86 -11.73 8.17
CA LEU A 577 6.53 -11.50 6.76
C LEU A 577 6.41 -10.00 6.43
N ARG A 578 5.80 -9.19 7.31
CA ARG A 578 5.74 -7.74 7.13
C ARG A 578 7.13 -7.12 7.09
N MET A 579 8.07 -7.54 7.96
CA MET A 579 9.45 -7.01 7.92
C MET A 579 10.08 -7.19 6.53
N ALA A 580 9.88 -8.37 5.91
CA ALA A 580 10.41 -8.69 4.58
C ALA A 580 9.62 -8.11 3.42
N ALA A 581 8.44 -7.51 3.67
CA ALA A 581 7.53 -6.98 2.65
C ALA A 581 7.12 -5.51 2.91
N THR A 582 8.02 -4.76 3.55
CA THR A 582 7.76 -3.35 3.88
C THR A 582 8.23 -2.40 2.81
N PHE A 583 7.29 -1.71 2.18
CA PHE A 583 7.53 -0.59 1.27
C PHE A 583 7.17 0.73 1.97
N PRO A 584 8.16 1.56 2.40
CA PRO A 584 7.97 2.64 3.38
C PRO A 584 6.83 3.63 3.11
N TYR A 585 6.47 3.84 1.84
CA TYR A 585 5.40 4.74 1.42
C TYR A 585 3.99 4.18 1.70
N VAL A 586 3.84 2.87 1.81
CA VAL A 586 2.56 2.17 2.00
C VAL A 586 2.55 1.47 3.36
N THR A 587 3.52 0.60 3.62
CA THR A 587 3.70 -0.09 4.88
C THR A 587 4.85 0.55 5.66
N PRO A 588 4.72 0.77 6.98
CA PRO A 588 5.77 1.41 7.77
C PRO A 588 6.87 0.42 8.14
N ASN A 589 8.13 0.89 8.12
CA ASN A 589 9.28 0.12 8.61
C ASN A 589 9.09 -0.29 10.06
N ILE A 590 9.31 -1.58 10.33
CA ILE A 590 9.37 -2.09 11.69
C ILE A 590 10.63 -1.58 12.37
N GLN A 591 10.46 -1.22 13.64
CA GLN A 591 11.49 -0.72 14.52
C GLN A 591 11.65 -1.70 15.68
N LEU A 592 12.76 -2.44 15.71
CA LEU A 592 13.05 -3.47 16.71
C LEU A 592 13.64 -2.85 17.98
N PRO A 593 13.54 -3.51 19.16
CA PRO A 593 13.85 -2.94 20.46
C PRO A 593 15.37 -2.90 20.73
N THR A 594 16.11 -2.12 19.94
CA THR A 594 17.58 -2.00 20.05
C THR A 594 18.06 -0.55 20.21
N LEU A 595 19.34 -0.39 20.58
CA LEU A 595 20.05 0.89 20.63
C LEU A 595 21.41 0.80 19.90
N PRO A 596 21.61 1.54 18.78
CA PRO A 596 20.62 2.32 18.04
C PRO A 596 19.47 1.43 17.54
N ARG A 597 18.33 2.07 17.28
CA ARG A 597 17.10 1.39 16.85
C ARG A 597 17.32 0.71 15.50
N MET A 598 17.11 -0.60 15.46
CA MET A 598 17.21 -1.42 14.27
C MET A 598 15.92 -1.26 13.47
N GLU A 599 16.05 -0.79 12.24
CA GLU A 599 14.95 -0.61 11.30
C GLU A 599 15.08 -1.60 10.14
N THR A 600 14.01 -2.32 9.84
CA THR A 600 13.97 -3.29 8.74
C THR A 600 13.30 -2.71 7.50
N MET A 601 13.70 -3.19 6.33
CA MET A 601 13.10 -2.86 5.04
C MET A 601 12.94 -4.13 4.18
N ASP A 602 12.16 -4.01 3.11
CA ASP A 602 11.90 -5.10 2.17
C ASP A 602 13.16 -5.87 1.75
N ALA A 603 13.07 -7.19 1.76
CA ALA A 603 14.14 -8.09 1.31
C ALA A 603 14.49 -7.89 -0.17
N GLY A 604 13.57 -7.31 -0.95
CA GLY A 604 13.70 -6.94 -2.36
C GLY A 604 14.86 -6.01 -2.67
N LEU A 605 15.32 -5.26 -1.66
CA LEU A 605 16.47 -4.38 -1.81
C LEU A 605 17.81 -5.14 -1.81
N SER A 606 17.89 -6.28 -1.12
CA SER A 606 19.12 -7.08 -1.03
C SER A 606 19.14 -8.27 -1.98
N ASP A 607 18.08 -9.07 -2.00
CA ASP A 607 17.98 -10.29 -2.81
C ASP A 607 16.52 -10.49 -3.23
N ASN A 608 16.09 -9.69 -4.21
CA ASN A 608 14.73 -9.67 -4.71
C ASN A 608 14.25 -11.03 -5.17
N PHE A 609 15.13 -11.90 -5.66
CA PHE A 609 14.75 -13.20 -6.19
C PHE A 609 14.96 -14.35 -5.20
N GLY A 610 15.55 -14.11 -4.02
CA GLY A 610 15.91 -15.16 -3.05
C GLY A 610 17.03 -16.11 -3.51
N ILE A 611 17.69 -15.82 -4.64
CA ILE A 611 18.65 -16.72 -5.26
C ILE A 611 19.97 -16.74 -4.47
N GLN A 612 20.39 -15.62 -3.89
CA GLN A 612 21.63 -15.59 -3.11
C GLN A 612 21.51 -16.49 -1.88
N ASP A 613 20.37 -16.45 -1.18
CA ASP A 613 20.12 -17.28 -0.01
C ASP A 613 20.00 -18.77 -0.38
N ALA A 614 19.35 -19.08 -1.49
CA ALA A 614 19.29 -20.44 -2.03
C ALA A 614 20.69 -20.99 -2.36
N LEU A 615 21.53 -20.21 -3.03
CA LEU A 615 22.89 -20.64 -3.39
C LEU A 615 23.81 -20.71 -2.17
N ARG A 616 23.64 -19.83 -1.17
CA ARG A 616 24.34 -19.94 0.12
C ARG A 616 23.98 -21.24 0.85
N PHE A 617 22.71 -21.63 0.84
CA PHE A 617 22.28 -22.91 1.40
C PHE A 617 22.95 -24.10 0.68
N VAL A 618 22.92 -24.11 -0.66
CA VAL A 618 23.57 -25.16 -1.48
C VAL A 618 25.07 -25.24 -1.18
N ALA A 619 25.76 -24.10 -1.08
CA ALA A 619 27.19 -24.07 -0.75
C ALA A 619 27.50 -24.54 0.69
N THR A 620 26.57 -24.35 1.63
CA THR A 620 26.75 -24.75 3.04
C THR A 620 26.63 -26.26 3.23
N PHE A 621 25.73 -26.89 2.46
CA PHE A 621 25.45 -28.32 2.51
C PHE A 621 25.98 -29.07 1.28
N GLN A 622 27.00 -28.53 0.60
CA GLN A 622 27.56 -29.09 -0.62
C GLN A 622 27.88 -30.59 -0.47
N ASP A 623 28.69 -30.95 0.52
CA ASP A 623 29.11 -32.34 0.75
C ASP A 623 27.92 -33.27 1.03
N TRP A 624 26.94 -32.76 1.79
CA TRP A 624 25.72 -33.51 2.10
C TRP A 624 24.88 -33.75 0.84
N ILE A 625 24.71 -32.72 0.00
CA ILE A 625 23.93 -32.78 -1.24
C ILE A 625 24.57 -33.76 -2.23
N GLU A 626 25.90 -33.72 -2.37
CA GLU A 626 26.65 -34.64 -3.22
C GLU A 626 26.44 -36.11 -2.82
N ALA A 627 26.50 -36.39 -1.52
CA ALA A 627 26.37 -37.76 -1.02
C ALA A 627 24.94 -38.30 -1.04
N ASN A 628 23.92 -37.44 -0.92
CA ASN A 628 22.56 -37.87 -0.60
C ASN A 628 21.52 -37.61 -1.68
N THR A 629 21.82 -36.78 -2.69
CA THR A 629 20.84 -36.31 -3.67
C THR A 629 21.28 -36.60 -5.11
N SER A 630 20.35 -36.57 -6.05
CA SER A 630 20.67 -36.63 -7.48
C SER A 630 21.06 -35.26 -8.08
N GLY A 631 21.15 -34.23 -7.25
CA GLY A 631 21.39 -32.84 -7.62
C GLY A 631 20.33 -31.89 -7.07
N VAL A 632 20.43 -30.63 -7.47
CA VAL A 632 19.55 -29.55 -7.01
C VAL A 632 18.69 -29.06 -8.16
N VAL A 633 17.39 -28.92 -7.91
CA VAL A 633 16.46 -28.21 -8.80
C VAL A 633 16.07 -26.89 -8.16
N LEU A 634 16.44 -25.81 -8.82
CA LEU A 634 16.13 -24.43 -8.44
C LEU A 634 14.91 -23.94 -9.22
N LEU A 635 13.75 -23.94 -8.59
CA LEU A 635 12.54 -23.34 -9.14
C LEU A 635 12.57 -21.84 -8.86
N THR A 636 12.61 -21.02 -9.91
CA THR A 636 12.64 -19.56 -9.75
C THR A 636 11.35 -18.94 -10.22
N ILE A 637 10.56 -18.39 -9.31
CA ILE A 637 9.30 -17.70 -9.58
C ILE A 637 9.56 -16.21 -9.58
N ARG A 638 9.45 -15.58 -10.75
CA ARG A 638 9.73 -14.16 -10.98
C ARG A 638 8.44 -13.41 -11.28
N ASP A 639 8.33 -12.21 -10.74
CA ASP A 639 7.30 -11.22 -11.02
C ASP A 639 7.69 -10.27 -12.17
N SER A 640 8.83 -10.54 -12.81
CA SER A 640 9.38 -9.83 -13.97
C SER A 640 9.90 -10.80 -15.04
N GLU A 641 9.93 -10.33 -16.29
CA GLU A 641 10.64 -11.02 -17.38
C GLU A 641 12.14 -11.04 -17.08
N LYS A 642 12.81 -12.16 -17.37
CA LYS A 642 14.26 -12.25 -17.23
C LYS A 642 14.99 -11.44 -18.30
N VAL A 643 14.41 -11.34 -19.50
CA VAL A 643 14.99 -10.62 -20.64
C VAL A 643 14.01 -9.53 -21.06
N GLU A 644 14.39 -8.28 -20.80
CA GLU A 644 13.64 -7.10 -21.24
C GLU A 644 14.25 -6.54 -22.53
N GLU A 645 13.41 -5.96 -23.40
CA GLU A 645 13.90 -5.23 -24.58
C GLU A 645 14.63 -3.95 -24.13
N ILE A 646 15.79 -3.66 -24.74
CA ILE A 646 16.58 -2.47 -24.40
C ILE A 646 15.85 -1.22 -24.88
N GLU A 647 15.50 -0.34 -23.94
CA GLU A 647 14.77 0.90 -24.24
C GLU A 647 15.59 1.91 -25.04
N GLU A 648 14.96 2.56 -26.02
CA GLU A 648 15.56 3.72 -26.68
C GLU A 648 15.56 4.95 -25.75
N THR A 649 16.72 5.61 -25.63
CA THR A 649 16.83 6.82 -24.81
C THR A 649 16.13 8.01 -25.47
N VAL A 650 14.89 8.30 -25.06
CA VAL A 650 14.16 9.49 -25.51
C VAL A 650 14.66 10.75 -24.79
N SER A 651 14.74 11.89 -25.49
CA SER A 651 15.14 13.18 -24.91
C SER A 651 14.18 13.64 -23.80
N ARG A 652 14.64 13.62 -22.55
CA ARG A 652 13.85 14.00 -21.36
C ARG A 652 13.84 15.51 -21.12
N GLY A 653 12.72 16.05 -20.64
CA GLY A 653 12.59 17.46 -20.23
C GLY A 653 13.44 17.80 -19.00
N LEU A 654 13.69 19.09 -18.74
CA LEU A 654 14.55 19.56 -17.63
C LEU A 654 14.10 19.05 -16.25
N LEU A 655 12.79 19.09 -15.95
CA LEU A 655 12.25 18.58 -14.69
C LEU A 655 12.43 17.05 -14.57
N GLN A 656 12.24 16.31 -15.67
CA GLN A 656 12.47 14.86 -15.66
C GLN A 656 13.94 14.54 -15.42
N LYS A 657 14.88 15.27 -16.01
CA LYS A 657 16.33 15.08 -15.79
C LYS A 657 16.73 15.26 -14.32
N PHE A 658 16.06 16.15 -13.58
CA PHE A 658 16.33 16.36 -12.15
C PHE A 658 15.91 15.16 -11.28
N PHE A 659 14.78 14.51 -11.61
CA PHE A 659 14.29 13.34 -10.88
C PHE A 659 14.78 11.99 -11.45
N THR A 660 15.47 12.01 -12.60
CA THR A 660 15.92 10.81 -13.34
C THR A 660 16.91 9.93 -12.58
N PRO A 661 17.93 10.45 -11.87
CA PRO A 661 18.91 9.59 -11.20
C PRO A 661 18.28 8.64 -10.18
N LEU A 662 17.27 9.10 -9.43
CA LEU A 662 16.56 8.30 -8.45
C LEU A 662 15.66 7.24 -9.11
N ARG A 663 14.98 7.59 -10.22
CA ARG A 663 14.14 6.64 -10.98
C ARG A 663 15.00 5.57 -11.69
N GLY A 664 16.12 5.96 -12.27
CA GLY A 664 17.03 5.05 -12.98
C GLY A 664 17.64 4.00 -12.07
N VAL A 665 17.99 4.34 -10.82
CA VAL A 665 18.46 3.35 -9.84
C VAL A 665 17.36 2.36 -9.49
N LEU A 666 16.12 2.81 -9.25
CA LEU A 666 15.00 1.92 -8.89
C LEU A 666 14.59 0.98 -10.04
N VAL A 667 14.52 1.49 -11.27
CA VAL A 667 14.12 0.69 -12.45
C VAL A 667 15.22 -0.30 -12.84
N ASN A 668 16.48 0.13 -12.83
CA ASN A 668 17.58 -0.76 -13.18
C ASN A 668 17.98 -1.73 -12.05
N TRP A 669 17.44 -1.56 -10.84
CA TRP A 669 17.81 -2.40 -9.70
C TRP A 669 17.47 -3.89 -9.94
N ASP A 670 16.32 -4.17 -10.57
CA ASP A 670 15.90 -5.53 -10.90
C ASP A 670 16.85 -6.19 -11.92
N ASN A 671 17.26 -5.43 -12.93
CA ASN A 671 18.22 -5.87 -13.95
C ASN A 671 19.62 -6.07 -13.37
N VAL A 672 20.09 -5.19 -12.49
CA VAL A 672 21.37 -5.35 -11.78
C VAL A 672 21.38 -6.63 -10.95
N GLN A 673 20.32 -6.88 -10.18
CA GLN A 673 20.19 -8.11 -9.38
C GLN A 673 20.07 -9.36 -10.25
N THR A 674 19.37 -9.28 -11.39
CA THR A 674 19.25 -10.39 -12.33
C THR A 674 20.62 -10.77 -12.90
N LEU A 675 21.41 -9.79 -13.36
CA LEU A 675 22.78 -10.03 -13.85
C LEU A 675 23.68 -10.62 -12.76
N HIS A 676 23.58 -10.10 -11.52
CA HIS A 676 24.34 -10.63 -10.39
C HIS A 676 23.97 -12.09 -10.09
N ASN A 677 22.68 -12.41 -10.04
CA ASN A 677 22.19 -13.76 -9.76
C ASN A 677 22.54 -14.76 -10.88
N GLU A 678 22.55 -14.34 -12.15
CA GLU A 678 23.05 -15.17 -13.26
C GLU A 678 24.53 -15.49 -13.10
N ALA A 679 25.36 -14.48 -12.81
CA ALA A 679 26.80 -14.67 -12.60
C ALA A 679 27.06 -15.63 -11.43
N LEU A 680 26.35 -15.44 -10.31
CA LEU A 680 26.49 -16.29 -9.13
C LEU A 680 26.04 -17.73 -9.40
N LEU A 681 24.91 -17.93 -10.08
CA LEU A 681 24.41 -19.27 -10.44
C LEU A 681 25.36 -19.99 -11.41
N ASN A 682 25.89 -19.29 -12.40
CA ASN A 682 26.83 -19.88 -13.36
C ASN A 682 28.14 -20.30 -12.67
N TYR A 683 28.68 -19.44 -11.81
CA TYR A 683 29.84 -19.78 -10.99
C TYR A 683 29.58 -21.01 -10.11
N MET A 684 28.41 -21.07 -9.44
CA MET A 684 28.03 -22.24 -8.64
C MET A 684 27.93 -23.51 -9.48
N ARG A 685 27.34 -23.45 -10.68
CA ARG A 685 27.24 -24.61 -11.58
C ARG A 685 28.60 -25.15 -12.03
N GLU A 686 29.59 -24.27 -12.19
CA GLU A 686 30.94 -24.66 -12.60
C GLU A 686 31.74 -25.29 -11.45
N GLN A 687 31.44 -24.96 -10.19
CA GLN A 687 32.20 -25.40 -9.02
C GLN A 687 31.55 -26.58 -8.27
N MET A 688 30.24 -26.78 -8.40
CA MET A 688 29.52 -27.80 -7.62
C MET A 688 29.73 -29.20 -8.21
N PRO A 689 29.94 -30.23 -7.38
CA PRO A 689 30.20 -31.60 -7.84
C PRO A 689 28.92 -32.33 -8.33
N PHE A 690 27.76 -31.69 -8.23
CA PHE A 690 26.45 -32.20 -8.63
C PHE A 690 25.73 -31.22 -9.57
N PRO A 691 24.78 -31.68 -10.40
CA PRO A 691 24.06 -30.80 -11.29
C PRO A 691 23.13 -29.85 -10.53
N ILE A 692 23.15 -28.57 -10.92
CA ILE A 692 22.18 -27.56 -10.49
C ILE A 692 21.32 -27.15 -11.69
N GLU A 693 20.11 -27.69 -11.74
CA GLU A 693 19.14 -27.37 -12.76
C GLU A 693 18.24 -26.20 -12.32
N ARG A 694 17.94 -25.27 -13.24
CA ARG A 694 17.03 -24.15 -12.96
C ARG A 694 15.79 -24.24 -13.84
N VAL A 695 14.61 -24.11 -13.24
CA VAL A 695 13.33 -24.02 -13.95
C VAL A 695 12.69 -22.66 -13.64
N PRO A 696 12.74 -21.70 -14.59
CA PRO A 696 12.20 -20.37 -14.36
C PRO A 696 10.71 -20.25 -14.73
N PHE A 697 9.94 -19.62 -13.86
CA PHE A 697 8.59 -19.13 -14.14
C PHE A 697 8.62 -17.60 -14.07
N GLU A 698 8.03 -16.94 -15.06
CA GLU A 698 8.14 -15.49 -15.21
C GLU A 698 6.76 -14.88 -15.37
N TYR A 699 6.49 -13.81 -14.63
CA TYR A 699 5.36 -12.94 -14.90
C TYR A 699 5.81 -11.85 -15.87
N ALA A 700 5.15 -11.85 -17.01
CA ALA A 700 5.45 -10.91 -18.07
C ALA A 700 4.27 -9.99 -18.35
N ALA A 701 4.48 -8.69 -18.11
CA ALA A 701 3.47 -7.67 -18.33
C ALA A 701 3.30 -7.30 -19.83
N SER A 702 4.30 -7.58 -20.66
CA SER A 702 4.34 -7.24 -22.09
C SER A 702 3.31 -7.98 -22.96
N SER A 703 2.80 -9.15 -22.51
CA SER A 703 1.74 -9.88 -23.24
C SER A 703 0.44 -9.08 -23.35
N TYR A 704 0.16 -8.24 -22.36
CA TYR A 704 -0.97 -7.30 -22.37
C TYR A 704 -0.95 -6.34 -23.57
N LEU A 705 0.26 -5.94 -23.99
CA LEU A 705 0.47 -4.95 -25.05
C LEU A 705 0.43 -5.61 -26.43
N LYS A 706 0.99 -6.81 -26.57
CA LYS A 706 0.93 -7.56 -27.84
C LYS A 706 -0.50 -7.98 -28.19
N ASP A 707 -1.36 -8.27 -27.20
CA ASP A 707 -2.78 -8.57 -27.44
C ASP A 707 -3.61 -7.34 -27.85
N ARG A 708 -3.20 -6.12 -27.45
CA ARG A 708 -3.93 -4.87 -27.70
C ARG A 708 -3.54 -4.18 -29.01
N ASN A 709 -2.28 -4.31 -29.42
CA ASN A 709 -1.77 -3.88 -30.72
C ASN A 709 -0.49 -4.66 -31.03
N PRO A 710 -0.58 -5.79 -31.77
CA PRO A 710 0.57 -6.66 -32.08
C PRO A 710 1.71 -5.93 -32.80
N SER A 711 1.39 -4.81 -33.45
CA SER A 711 2.31 -4.02 -34.30
C SER A 711 2.71 -2.67 -33.67
N GLY A 712 2.29 -2.39 -32.43
CA GLY A 712 2.51 -1.08 -31.78
C GLY A 712 3.87 -0.98 -31.08
N THR A 713 4.57 0.13 -31.28
CA THR A 713 5.70 0.53 -30.44
C THR A 713 5.14 1.18 -29.18
N TYR A 714 5.46 0.64 -28.01
CA TYR A 714 4.98 1.14 -26.72
C TYR A 714 6.08 1.92 -26.01
N SER A 715 5.73 3.04 -25.39
CA SER A 715 6.68 3.80 -24.59
C SER A 715 6.95 3.09 -23.25
N ALA A 716 8.15 3.25 -22.70
CA ALA A 716 8.55 2.71 -21.39
C ALA A 716 7.56 3.09 -20.26
N ASP A 717 7.03 4.32 -20.30
CA ASP A 717 6.03 4.79 -19.35
C ASP A 717 4.69 4.02 -19.49
N GLU A 718 4.33 3.53 -20.68
CA GLU A 718 3.10 2.72 -20.90
C GLU A 718 3.27 1.26 -20.48
N LEU A 719 4.49 0.70 -20.63
CA LEU A 719 4.87 -0.63 -20.16
C LEU A 719 4.90 -0.71 -18.62
N GLU A 720 5.48 0.31 -17.95
CA GLU A 720 5.52 0.39 -16.49
C GLU A 720 4.14 0.64 -15.87
N VAL A 721 3.29 1.48 -16.49
CA VAL A 721 1.93 1.75 -15.99
C VAL A 721 1.01 0.53 -16.10
N GLN A 722 1.33 -0.43 -16.98
CA GLN A 722 0.53 -1.63 -17.21
C GLN A 722 1.05 -2.89 -16.52
N ARG A 723 2.23 -2.83 -15.89
CA ARG A 723 2.60 -3.79 -14.84
C ARG A 723 1.57 -3.69 -13.72
N ALA A 724 0.99 -4.82 -13.29
CA ALA A 724 0.02 -4.81 -12.20
C ALA A 724 0.61 -4.08 -10.97
N SER A 725 -0.20 -3.27 -10.29
CA SER A 725 0.31 -2.25 -9.36
C SER A 725 1.18 -2.82 -8.22
N LEU A 726 2.27 -2.12 -7.90
CA LEU A 726 3.23 -2.52 -6.85
C LEU A 726 2.70 -2.05 -5.50
N ASN A 727 1.62 -2.67 -5.07
CA ASN A 727 0.95 -2.40 -3.80
C ASN A 727 0.27 -3.69 -3.29
N TRP A 728 -0.61 -3.52 -2.30
CA TRP A 728 -1.35 -4.60 -1.66
C TRP A 728 -2.82 -4.70 -2.11
N ARG A 729 -3.07 -4.38 -3.39
CA ARG A 729 -4.39 -4.42 -4.04
C ARG A 729 -4.27 -4.78 -5.52
N LEU A 730 -5.13 -5.69 -5.99
CA LEU A 730 -5.26 -6.00 -7.41
C LEU A 730 -6.69 -5.74 -7.90
N THR A 731 -6.80 -5.18 -9.09
CA THR A 731 -8.05 -5.08 -9.85
C THR A 731 -8.42 -6.45 -10.45
N SER A 732 -9.69 -6.65 -10.79
CA SER A 732 -10.16 -7.92 -11.37
C SER A 732 -9.39 -8.31 -12.63
N ARG A 733 -9.07 -7.33 -13.48
CA ARG A 733 -8.27 -7.55 -14.68
C ARG A 733 -6.83 -7.97 -14.38
N GLU A 734 -6.19 -7.33 -13.41
CA GLU A 734 -4.82 -7.69 -13.00
C GLU A 734 -4.77 -9.12 -12.46
N LYS A 735 -5.74 -9.51 -11.62
CA LYS A 735 -5.85 -10.88 -11.09
C LYS A 735 -5.92 -11.91 -12.22
N LEU A 736 -6.79 -11.67 -13.21
CA LEU A 736 -6.93 -12.56 -14.36
C LEU A 736 -5.66 -12.63 -15.20
N SER A 737 -5.01 -11.47 -15.44
CA SER A 737 -3.75 -11.40 -16.17
C SER A 737 -2.63 -12.20 -15.50
N ILE A 738 -2.54 -12.14 -14.17
CA ILE A 738 -1.56 -12.90 -13.39
C ILE A 738 -1.81 -14.40 -13.51
N ILE A 739 -3.06 -14.84 -13.36
CA ILE A 739 -3.43 -16.25 -13.47
C ILE A 739 -3.16 -16.78 -14.88
N ASN A 740 -3.58 -16.04 -15.91
CA ASN A 740 -3.41 -16.45 -17.31
C ASN A 740 -1.95 -16.41 -17.78
N ASN A 741 -1.04 -15.79 -17.02
CA ASN A 741 0.38 -15.75 -17.37
C ASN A 741 1.00 -17.15 -17.44
N LEU A 742 0.43 -18.12 -16.71
CA LEU A 742 0.83 -19.52 -16.78
C LEU A 742 0.69 -20.13 -18.18
N ASN A 743 -0.27 -19.65 -18.98
CA ASN A 743 -0.54 -20.17 -20.32
C ASN A 743 0.48 -19.69 -21.37
N ARG A 744 1.44 -18.84 -21.00
CA ARG A 744 2.50 -18.38 -21.90
C ARG A 744 3.39 -19.55 -22.34
N PRO A 745 3.91 -19.54 -23.59
CA PRO A 745 4.80 -20.59 -24.09
C PRO A 745 6.01 -20.84 -23.18
N GLU A 746 6.62 -19.78 -22.64
CA GLU A 746 7.79 -19.89 -21.77
C GLU A 746 7.44 -20.63 -20.46
N ASN A 747 6.33 -20.25 -19.82
CA ASN A 747 5.86 -20.90 -18.60
C ASN A 747 5.38 -22.34 -18.85
N GLN A 748 4.73 -22.62 -19.99
CA GLN A 748 4.34 -23.98 -20.39
C GLN A 748 5.55 -24.89 -20.67
N GLN A 749 6.63 -24.34 -21.22
CA GLN A 749 7.90 -25.05 -21.37
C GLN A 749 8.47 -25.39 -20.00
N SER A 750 8.46 -24.45 -19.06
CA SER A 750 8.92 -24.67 -17.69
C SER A 750 8.06 -25.69 -16.93
N LEU A 751 6.74 -25.68 -17.08
CA LEU A 751 5.85 -26.72 -16.53
C LEU A 751 6.18 -28.10 -17.12
N SER A 752 6.39 -28.17 -18.44
CA SER A 752 6.75 -29.43 -19.11
C SER A 752 8.09 -29.95 -18.63
N ARG A 753 9.06 -29.06 -18.43
CA ARG A 753 10.37 -29.41 -17.89
C ARG A 753 10.28 -29.90 -16.45
N PHE A 754 9.56 -29.18 -15.59
CA PHE A 754 9.29 -29.60 -14.21
C PHE A 754 8.62 -30.98 -14.16
N LYS A 755 7.60 -31.22 -14.98
CA LYS A 755 6.93 -32.52 -15.05
C LYS A 755 7.89 -33.66 -15.46
N ALA A 756 8.75 -33.42 -16.44
CA ALA A 756 9.74 -34.41 -16.90
C ALA A 756 10.76 -34.73 -15.79
N ILE A 757 11.21 -33.71 -15.07
CA ILE A 757 12.08 -33.81 -13.90
C ILE A 757 11.44 -34.67 -12.81
N MET A 758 10.20 -34.36 -12.40
CA MET A 758 9.50 -35.11 -11.35
C MET A 758 9.18 -36.56 -11.75
N ALA A 759 8.83 -36.79 -13.01
CA ALA A 759 8.55 -38.13 -13.53
C ALA A 759 9.78 -39.05 -13.61
N ALA A 760 10.98 -38.47 -13.69
CA ALA A 760 12.23 -39.23 -13.75
C ALA A 760 12.71 -39.76 -12.39
N TRP A 761 12.03 -39.39 -11.30
CA TRP A 761 12.55 -39.56 -9.94
C TRP A 761 11.59 -40.29 -9.00
N PRO A 762 12.13 -40.96 -7.97
CA PRO A 762 11.32 -41.73 -7.04
C PRO A 762 10.33 -40.84 -6.29
N ALA A 763 9.13 -41.37 -6.07
CA ALA A 763 8.20 -40.82 -5.10
C ALA A 763 8.68 -41.15 -3.67
N PRO A 764 8.32 -40.34 -2.65
CA PRO A 764 8.61 -40.65 -1.26
C PRO A 764 7.91 -41.97 -0.83
N ASP A 765 8.58 -42.75 0.04
CA ASP A 765 8.05 -43.96 0.69
C ASP A 765 8.14 -43.80 2.23
N PRO A 766 7.08 -43.27 2.87
CA PRO A 766 7.08 -42.97 4.29
C PRO A 766 7.20 -44.20 5.19
N GLU A 767 6.67 -45.36 4.77
CA GLU A 767 6.72 -46.60 5.54
C GLU A 767 8.14 -47.19 5.55
N ALA A 768 8.82 -47.20 4.39
CA ALA A 768 10.23 -47.58 4.32
C ALA A 768 11.12 -46.61 5.11
N GLY A 769 10.77 -45.31 5.13
CA GLY A 769 11.51 -44.30 5.87
C GLY A 769 11.41 -44.44 7.40
N ALA A 770 10.24 -44.80 7.93
CA ALA A 770 10.06 -45.04 9.36
C ALA A 770 10.91 -46.23 9.87
N ILE A 771 11.03 -47.29 9.07
CA ILE A 771 11.88 -48.44 9.36
C ILE A 771 13.36 -48.02 9.38
N ARG A 772 13.79 -47.22 8.40
CA ARG A 772 15.18 -46.77 8.28
C ARG A 772 15.59 -45.78 9.37
N LEU A 773 14.70 -44.89 9.78
CA LEU A 773 14.93 -43.99 10.92
C LEU A 773 15.08 -44.76 12.24
N THR A 774 14.36 -45.88 12.38
CA THR A 774 14.48 -46.76 13.55
C THR A 774 15.83 -47.49 13.55
N GLN A 775 16.33 -47.89 12.37
CA GLN A 775 17.65 -48.48 12.23
C GLN A 775 18.78 -47.48 12.53
N LEU A 776 18.69 -46.25 12.01
CA LEU A 776 19.67 -45.20 12.27
C LEU A 776 19.76 -44.84 13.77
N ARG A 777 18.63 -44.80 14.48
CA ARG A 777 18.59 -44.60 15.94
C ARG A 777 19.13 -45.78 16.77
N GLN A 778 19.31 -46.96 16.17
CA GLN A 778 19.93 -48.11 16.82
C GLN A 778 21.43 -48.19 16.52
N GLU A 779 21.90 -47.46 15.51
CA GLU A 779 23.31 -47.37 15.11
C GLU A 779 24.04 -46.17 15.76
N GLU A 780 23.31 -45.13 16.17
CA GLU A 780 23.74 -44.08 17.12
C GLU A 780 23.64 -44.54 18.58
#